data_AF-A0A094D1A7-F1
#
_entry.id   AF-A0A094D1A7-F1
#
_cell.length_a   1.000
_cell.length_b   1.000
_cell.length_c   1.000
_cell.angle_alpha   90.00
_cell.angle_beta   90.00
_cell.angle_gamma   90.00
#
_symmetry.space_group_name_H-M   'P 1'
#
loop_
_entity.id
_entity.type
_entity.pdbx_description
1 polymer ?
#
loop_
_entity_poly.entity_id
_entity_poly.type
_entity_poly.pdbx_seq_one_letter_code
_entity_poly.pdbx_strand_id
1 'polypeptide(L)'
;MAQITGSVALGHYYKDPLLVNSRLRLSRRRPIPRKHHLNYDLASLARQLPYLSQATSQLRKRGEIAHLCCNEVAIAAIMKASLVLPFMVAAAAALDLTVTTSRGRITGHKAPQAENVYEFLGVPFAKPPVGELRFAPPAKLGPASSSAAFVADKFTGGKPVDYPEHTPQFQKIINAFSNTLGNPVGEDCLYLNVWSKKTGKKNKPVVVFFYGGRWSIGGANTPFYTGKYLADAEDVVVVTVNFRLNIFGYPGAPGESQNLGMQDQRLAVEWIQSNIGAFNGDSSKITIFGQSSGGLAVDFWAYAYKKDPIVAGVIALSGNAYSFPLNTLELAAQNWYNVSEQLGCGAQGDTMKCMRQANWDDIRAAAAKVPPPPGTSQARSQPPFQATIDEKLVFSDYYERAQAGNLAKIPYMLGNNQNEAGYYKVPAYGQGKILNQSVWDDFNLECFTCATALEAAQRVASGVPTWRYVHHGDWDNTRLYPTSGAYHGVDLHMIFGASADVSGLPEVPAQTKAKGNIQKAYAAFAADPVHGLTKKAGWPAYDPKKNTLIELSLNNNPKPVYSKASKDGVGDYVGTDGGVGDNVEDNVGKTINRWGVVPPVSLARISAYDAKDFTINIAVLNGYGMHVKALSHEELTTALGWFYGSQIIYKVLLGATKSSLLLFYMRIFVGKRFQMMCWACMAVVIAWSVGSTFATIFQCIPVAAFWDKSIKDPKCTDTDAFWVAYAVINIITDFIILLLPIWEIRKLQLPLAQKISLMGIFALGGFVCATSIIRTNAVAASVANKKDSTWTFIPRSTWTLVEANVGIICACLPMMRGLLATCMPCLERRKSTNERPSRYTYPLDSGSHTWVRSDGVVMSSARGAGTKKQVNDSEEEIFAMEGRPKFAKQDGIVKQTDVRMEVDERGQQR
;
A
#
# COMPACT_ATOMS: atom_id res chain seq x y z
N MET A 1 -13.00 -25.46 68.97
CA MET A 1 -13.95 -24.58 69.68
C MET A 1 -15.07 -24.23 68.70
N ALA A 2 -16.34 -24.17 69.16
CA ALA A 2 -17.55 -23.68 68.45
C ALA A 2 -17.72 -24.11 66.94
N GLN A 3 -18.62 -25.02 66.52
CA GLN A 3 -19.96 -25.41 67.02
C GLN A 3 -20.94 -24.21 66.91
N ILE A 4 -22.11 -24.29 66.23
CA ILE A 4 -23.31 -25.09 66.58
C ILE A 4 -24.33 -25.19 65.39
N THR A 5 -24.93 -26.39 65.17
CA THR A 5 -26.23 -26.80 64.50
C THR A 5 -26.79 -26.09 63.25
N GLY A 6 -27.66 -26.68 62.40
CA GLY A 6 -28.32 -28.01 62.30
C GLY A 6 -29.21 -28.03 61.02
N SER A 7 -29.42 -29.10 60.24
CA SER A 7 -29.98 -30.46 60.50
C SER A 7 -31.51 -30.56 60.47
N VAL A 8 -32.04 -31.71 59.98
CA VAL A 8 -33.47 -32.09 59.72
C VAL A 8 -34.06 -31.47 58.44
N ALA A 9 -34.47 -32.15 57.35
CA ALA A 9 -34.74 -33.55 56.94
C ALA A 9 -36.22 -34.02 56.95
N LEU A 10 -36.73 -34.43 55.77
CA LEU A 10 -37.92 -35.25 55.41
C LEU A 10 -38.10 -35.16 53.87
N GLY A 11 -38.51 -36.16 53.08
CA GLY A 11 -38.76 -37.59 53.35
C GLY A 11 -38.93 -38.40 52.03
N HIS A 12 -38.61 -39.71 52.10
CA HIS A 12 -38.65 -40.80 51.09
C HIS A 12 -39.83 -40.81 50.06
N TYR A 13 -39.74 -41.41 48.85
CA TYR A 13 -39.81 -42.88 48.65
C TYR A 13 -39.54 -43.35 47.18
N TYR A 14 -38.73 -44.43 47.01
CA TYR A 14 -38.73 -45.46 45.93
C TYR A 14 -38.52 -45.04 44.43
N LYS A 15 -38.02 -45.88 43.51
CA LYS A 15 -37.44 -47.26 43.60
C LYS A 15 -36.38 -47.52 42.50
N ASP A 16 -35.46 -48.43 42.83
CA ASP A 16 -34.39 -49.07 42.02
C ASP A 16 -34.96 -50.24 41.15
N PRO A 17 -34.20 -51.10 40.40
CA PRO A 17 -32.76 -51.11 40.02
C PRO A 17 -32.45 -51.60 38.55
N LEU A 18 -31.19 -52.05 38.32
CA LEU A 18 -30.68 -53.02 37.29
C LEU A 18 -30.15 -52.42 35.96
N LEU A 19 -29.07 -52.89 35.28
CA LEU A 19 -27.87 -53.75 35.53
C LEU A 19 -26.87 -53.48 34.35
N VAL A 20 -25.58 -53.83 34.31
CA VAL A 20 -24.46 -53.83 35.29
C VAL A 20 -23.11 -54.09 34.56
N ASN A 21 -21.98 -53.59 35.09
CA ASN A 21 -20.57 -53.95 34.75
C ASN A 21 -20.06 -53.61 33.30
N SER A 22 -18.75 -53.47 33.03
CA SER A 22 -17.55 -53.88 33.79
C SER A 22 -16.29 -52.99 33.64
N ARG A 23 -15.61 -52.73 34.77
CA ARG A 23 -14.13 -52.81 35.03
C ARG A 23 -13.10 -51.83 34.41
N LEU A 24 -12.46 -51.08 35.35
CA LEU A 24 -10.99 -50.87 35.52
C LEU A 24 -10.24 -49.93 34.53
N ARG A 25 -9.16 -49.20 34.90
CA ARG A 25 -8.23 -49.26 36.07
C ARG A 25 -7.73 -47.84 36.51
N LEU A 26 -6.99 -47.75 37.63
CA LEU A 26 -6.40 -46.49 38.18
C LEU A 26 -5.03 -46.13 37.51
N SER A 27 -4.31 -45.02 37.75
CA SER A 27 -4.29 -44.11 38.92
C SER A 27 -3.67 -42.69 38.73
N ARG A 28 -4.10 -41.77 39.62
CA ARG A 28 -3.41 -40.60 40.26
C ARG A 28 -2.20 -39.91 39.57
N ARG A 29 -2.34 -38.57 39.34
CA ARG A 29 -1.59 -37.48 40.03
C ARG A 29 -2.24 -36.09 39.78
N ARG A 30 -2.03 -35.13 40.69
CA ARG A 30 -2.32 -33.66 40.64
C ARG A 30 -0.98 -32.91 40.92
N PRO A 31 -0.82 -31.55 40.94
CA PRO A 31 -1.80 -30.44 40.90
C PRO A 31 -1.39 -29.17 40.06
N ILE A 32 -2.09 -28.04 40.30
CA ILE A 32 -1.73 -26.61 40.04
C ILE A 32 -2.11 -26.01 38.65
N PRO A 33 -2.73 -24.80 38.57
CA PRO A 33 -3.40 -24.30 37.36
C PRO A 33 -2.61 -23.22 36.56
N ARG A 34 -3.12 -22.85 35.37
CA ARG A 34 -2.69 -21.67 34.59
C ARG A 34 -3.88 -20.78 34.16
N LYS A 35 -3.56 -19.51 33.91
CA LYS A 35 -4.47 -18.36 33.73
C LYS A 35 -5.42 -18.52 32.52
N HIS A 36 -6.69 -18.15 32.69
CA HIS A 36 -7.61 -17.89 31.56
C HIS A 36 -7.25 -16.57 30.86
N HIS A 37 -7.41 -16.55 29.53
CA HIS A 37 -7.50 -15.33 28.73
C HIS A 37 -8.95 -15.15 28.25
N LEU A 38 -9.37 -13.90 28.06
CA LEU A 38 -10.72 -13.57 27.57
C LEU A 38 -10.88 -13.96 26.09
N ASN A 39 -11.84 -14.82 25.80
CA ASN A 39 -12.53 -14.84 24.52
C ASN A 39 -13.85 -14.07 24.70
N TYR A 40 -14.11 -13.09 23.83
CA TYR A 40 -15.45 -12.51 23.71
C TYR A 40 -16.31 -13.44 22.85
N ASP A 41 -17.44 -13.89 23.41
CA ASP A 41 -18.23 -15.00 22.89
C ASP A 41 -19.46 -14.52 22.12
N LEU A 42 -19.60 -14.99 20.88
CA LEU A 42 -20.78 -14.77 20.01
C LEU A 42 -22.08 -15.31 20.64
N ALA A 43 -21.99 -16.24 21.58
CA ALA A 43 -23.14 -16.69 22.37
C ALA A 43 -23.75 -15.61 23.28
N SER A 44 -23.16 -14.41 23.38
CA SER A 44 -23.81 -13.24 23.98
C SER A 44 -25.02 -12.79 23.14
N LEU A 45 -24.84 -12.61 21.83
CA LEU A 45 -25.91 -12.18 20.92
C LEU A 45 -26.97 -13.28 20.75
N ALA A 46 -26.53 -14.54 20.63
CA ALA A 46 -27.42 -15.70 20.56
C ALA A 46 -28.30 -15.86 21.82
N ARG A 47 -27.82 -15.42 22.99
CA ARG A 47 -28.60 -15.45 24.24
C ARG A 47 -29.71 -14.40 24.32
N GLN A 48 -29.74 -13.37 23.48
CA GLN A 48 -30.81 -12.35 23.50
C GLN A 48 -32.01 -12.69 22.60
N LEU A 49 -31.81 -13.46 21.53
CA LEU A 49 -32.87 -13.89 20.60
C LEU A 49 -34.04 -14.63 21.29
N PRO A 50 -33.82 -15.54 22.26
CA PRO A 50 -34.92 -16.17 23.01
C PRO A 50 -35.77 -15.19 23.83
N TYR A 51 -35.16 -14.14 24.41
CA TYR A 51 -35.89 -13.14 25.19
C TYR A 51 -36.78 -12.26 24.31
N LEU A 52 -36.32 -11.90 23.11
CA LEU A 52 -37.15 -11.18 22.13
C LEU A 52 -38.35 -12.03 21.65
N SER A 53 -38.15 -13.35 21.50
CA SER A 53 -39.22 -14.31 21.20
C SER A 53 -40.22 -14.46 22.37
N GLN A 54 -39.73 -14.58 23.61
CA GLN A 54 -40.60 -14.61 24.79
C GLN A 54 -41.38 -13.31 24.98
N ALA A 55 -40.73 -12.16 24.86
CA ALA A 55 -41.34 -10.83 24.92
C ALA A 55 -42.53 -10.69 23.97
N THR A 56 -42.31 -11.01 22.68
CA THR A 56 -43.36 -10.95 21.66
C THR A 56 -44.47 -11.98 21.89
N SER A 57 -44.16 -13.17 22.42
CA SER A 57 -45.20 -14.16 22.78
C SER A 57 -46.07 -13.76 23.98
N GLN A 58 -45.52 -13.07 24.98
CA GLN A 58 -46.25 -12.58 26.16
C GLN A 58 -47.14 -11.40 25.81
N LEU A 59 -46.62 -10.42 25.07
CA LEU A 59 -47.40 -9.26 24.61
C LEU A 59 -48.58 -9.67 23.73
N ARG A 60 -48.41 -10.72 22.89
CA ARG A 60 -49.49 -11.29 22.06
C ARG A 60 -50.62 -11.96 22.86
N LYS A 61 -50.43 -12.25 24.16
CA LYS A 61 -51.44 -12.87 25.04
C LYS A 61 -52.27 -11.90 25.88
N ARG A 62 -51.85 -10.63 26.05
CA ARG A 62 -52.54 -9.68 26.96
C ARG A 62 -53.68 -8.84 26.35
N GLY A 63 -53.93 -8.98 25.03
CA GLY A 63 -55.13 -8.44 24.38
C GLY A 63 -54.99 -7.01 23.82
N GLU A 64 -55.12 -6.92 22.49
CA GLU A 64 -55.33 -5.72 21.65
C GLU A 64 -54.31 -4.55 21.74
N ILE A 65 -54.33 -3.71 20.69
CA ILE A 65 -53.49 -2.52 20.43
C ILE A 65 -51.95 -2.72 20.35
N ALA A 66 -51.40 -3.87 20.74
CA ALA A 66 -49.97 -4.22 20.52
C ALA A 66 -49.52 -4.19 19.03
N HIS A 67 -50.46 -4.15 18.08
CA HIS A 67 -50.20 -4.21 16.63
C HIS A 67 -49.41 -3.03 16.05
N LEU A 68 -49.55 -1.79 16.56
CA LEU A 68 -48.76 -0.67 16.04
C LEU A 68 -47.28 -0.81 16.41
N CYS A 69 -46.98 -1.10 17.67
CA CYS A 69 -45.60 -1.27 18.15
C CYS A 69 -44.89 -2.45 17.47
N CYS A 70 -45.56 -3.58 17.23
CA CYS A 70 -44.96 -4.70 16.51
C CYS A 70 -44.57 -4.33 15.07
N ASN A 71 -45.39 -3.59 14.34
CA ASN A 71 -45.10 -3.24 12.95
C ASN A 71 -43.91 -2.26 12.82
N GLU A 72 -43.82 -1.23 13.66
CA GLU A 72 -42.68 -0.30 13.58
C GLU A 72 -41.37 -0.91 14.09
N VAL A 73 -41.40 -1.75 15.13
CA VAL A 73 -40.21 -2.52 15.56
C VAL A 73 -39.76 -3.49 14.48
N ALA A 74 -40.69 -4.13 13.75
CA ALA A 74 -40.35 -4.96 12.60
C ALA A 74 -39.70 -4.16 11.46
N ILE A 75 -40.24 -2.99 11.10
CA ILE A 75 -39.65 -2.11 10.07
C ILE A 75 -38.25 -1.64 10.49
N ALA A 76 -38.08 -1.23 11.76
CA ALA A 76 -36.77 -0.84 12.29
C ALA A 76 -35.77 -2.01 12.30
N ALA A 77 -36.21 -3.23 12.62
CA ALA A 77 -35.38 -4.44 12.58
C ALA A 77 -35.00 -4.82 11.14
N ILE A 78 -35.91 -4.69 10.18
CA ILE A 78 -35.67 -4.95 8.75
C ILE A 78 -34.68 -3.91 8.19
N MET A 79 -34.86 -2.62 8.49
CA MET A 79 -33.89 -1.58 8.09
C MET A 79 -32.51 -1.80 8.73
N LYS A 80 -32.46 -2.18 10.02
CA LYS A 80 -31.20 -2.57 10.70
C LYS A 80 -30.56 -3.76 9.98
N ALA A 81 -31.30 -4.83 9.67
CA ALA A 81 -30.77 -6.00 8.97
C ALA A 81 -30.25 -5.68 7.56
N SER A 82 -31.02 -4.96 6.75
CA SER A 82 -30.68 -4.64 5.34
C SER A 82 -29.51 -3.67 5.19
N LEU A 83 -29.26 -2.78 6.16
CA LEU A 83 -28.16 -1.80 6.09
C LEU A 83 -26.94 -2.19 6.94
N VAL A 84 -27.14 -2.79 8.12
CA VAL A 84 -26.03 -3.11 9.04
C VAL A 84 -25.36 -4.44 8.69
N LEU A 85 -26.07 -5.43 8.14
CA LEU A 85 -25.44 -6.72 7.79
C LEU A 85 -24.39 -6.57 6.66
N PRO A 86 -24.64 -5.84 5.55
CA PRO A 86 -23.60 -5.55 4.56
C PRO A 86 -22.43 -4.74 5.16
N PHE A 87 -22.72 -3.80 6.06
CA PHE A 87 -21.70 -2.97 6.72
C PHE A 87 -20.82 -3.78 7.67
N MET A 88 -21.39 -4.73 8.43
CA MET A 88 -20.65 -5.64 9.31
C MET A 88 -19.75 -6.60 8.51
N VAL A 89 -20.25 -7.15 7.40
CA VAL A 89 -19.45 -8.00 6.50
C VAL A 89 -18.32 -7.20 5.83
N ALA A 90 -18.60 -6.00 5.34
CA ALA A 90 -17.59 -5.12 4.74
C ALA A 90 -16.54 -4.65 5.77
N ALA A 91 -16.95 -4.31 7.00
CA ALA A 91 -16.04 -3.93 8.08
C ALA A 91 -15.18 -5.10 8.55
N ALA A 92 -15.73 -6.32 8.63
CA ALA A 92 -14.96 -7.53 8.93
C ALA A 92 -13.95 -7.84 7.82
N ALA A 93 -14.33 -7.73 6.55
CA ALA A 93 -13.42 -7.89 5.41
C ALA A 93 -12.31 -6.82 5.39
N ALA A 94 -12.64 -5.57 5.69
CA ALA A 94 -11.65 -4.50 5.79
C ALA A 94 -10.69 -4.69 6.99
N LEU A 95 -11.18 -5.23 8.12
CA LEU A 95 -10.34 -5.60 9.27
C LEU A 95 -9.37 -6.73 8.93
N ASP A 96 -9.82 -7.73 8.17
CA ASP A 96 -9.01 -8.87 7.70
C ASP A 96 -7.92 -8.46 6.69
N LEU A 97 -8.16 -7.38 5.94
CA LEU A 97 -7.24 -6.81 4.95
C LEU A 97 -6.35 -5.67 5.50
N THR A 98 -6.47 -5.28 6.78
CA THR A 98 -5.69 -4.16 7.35
C THR A 98 -4.58 -4.62 8.30
N VAL A 99 -3.33 -4.46 7.87
CA VAL A 99 -2.15 -4.62 8.72
C VAL A 99 -1.82 -3.32 9.48
N THR A 100 -1.08 -3.42 10.57
CA THR A 100 -0.62 -2.26 11.36
C THR A 100 0.89 -2.31 11.49
N THR A 101 1.57 -1.26 11.02
CA THR A 101 3.03 -1.11 10.98
C THR A 101 3.48 -0.02 11.95
N SER A 102 4.80 0.16 12.12
CA SER A 102 5.37 1.30 12.87
C SER A 102 5.02 2.68 12.29
N ARG A 103 4.54 2.73 11.04
CA ARG A 103 4.26 3.97 10.29
C ARG A 103 2.77 4.27 10.13
N GLY A 104 1.89 3.29 10.34
CA GLY A 104 0.44 3.47 10.27
C GLY A 104 -0.32 2.17 10.05
N ARG A 105 -1.62 2.29 9.76
CA ARG A 105 -2.44 1.18 9.26
C ARG A 105 -2.37 1.16 7.73
N ILE A 106 -2.21 -0.02 7.14
CA ILE A 106 -2.16 -0.23 5.70
C ILE A 106 -3.22 -1.25 5.36
N THR A 107 -4.16 -0.89 4.49
CA THR A 107 -5.24 -1.78 4.02
C THR A 107 -4.92 -2.21 2.59
N GLY A 108 -4.75 -3.52 2.39
CA GLY A 108 -4.56 -4.12 1.06
C GLY A 108 -5.88 -4.61 0.46
N HIS A 109 -5.77 -5.42 -0.59
CA HIS A 109 -6.88 -6.17 -1.18
C HIS A 109 -6.44 -7.58 -1.60
N LYS A 110 -7.40 -8.43 -2.01
CA LYS A 110 -7.07 -9.68 -2.69
C LYS A 110 -6.38 -9.39 -4.02
N ALA A 111 -5.39 -10.21 -4.38
CA ALA A 111 -4.73 -10.13 -5.68
C ALA A 111 -5.61 -10.74 -6.79
N PRO A 112 -5.82 -10.07 -7.94
CA PRO A 112 -6.52 -10.62 -9.10
C PRO A 112 -5.88 -11.92 -9.59
N GLN A 113 -6.71 -12.91 -9.91
CA GLN A 113 -6.31 -14.28 -10.31
C GLN A 113 -5.53 -15.09 -9.24
N ALA A 114 -5.32 -14.53 -8.04
CA ALA A 114 -4.60 -15.18 -6.93
C ALA A 114 -5.30 -14.89 -5.60
N GLU A 115 -6.58 -15.29 -5.47
CA GLU A 115 -7.47 -14.88 -4.37
C GLU A 115 -7.00 -15.20 -2.94
N ASN A 116 -6.07 -16.14 -2.78
CA ASN A 116 -5.47 -16.49 -1.50
C ASN A 116 -4.36 -15.51 -1.08
N VAL A 117 -3.90 -14.63 -1.97
CA VAL A 117 -2.86 -13.63 -1.73
C VAL A 117 -3.50 -12.27 -1.48
N TYR A 118 -3.01 -11.60 -0.44
CA TYR A 118 -3.27 -10.18 -0.20
C TYR A 118 -2.12 -9.34 -0.73
N GLU A 119 -2.44 -8.30 -1.47
CA GLU A 119 -1.50 -7.34 -2.01
C GLU A 119 -1.71 -5.95 -1.41
N PHE A 120 -0.60 -5.29 -1.10
CA PHE A 120 -0.51 -4.00 -0.44
C PHE A 120 0.38 -3.12 -1.31
N LEU A 121 -0.23 -2.40 -2.25
CA LEU A 121 0.46 -1.67 -3.31
C LEU A 121 0.67 -0.20 -2.91
N GLY A 122 1.79 0.39 -3.34
CA GLY A 122 2.10 1.81 -3.11
C GLY A 122 2.24 2.19 -1.63
N VAL A 123 2.95 1.39 -0.84
CA VAL A 123 3.26 1.67 0.57
C VAL A 123 4.48 2.60 0.66
N PRO A 124 4.36 3.82 1.21
CA PRO A 124 5.51 4.73 1.33
C PRO A 124 6.50 4.22 2.38
N PHE A 125 7.80 4.25 2.06
CA PHE A 125 8.88 3.89 3.01
C PHE A 125 9.73 5.09 3.44
N ALA A 126 9.86 6.10 2.57
CA ALA A 126 10.58 7.35 2.82
C ALA A 126 9.65 8.58 2.70
N LYS A 127 10.14 9.77 3.04
CA LYS A 127 9.48 11.02 2.65
C LYS A 127 9.63 11.25 1.14
N PRO A 128 8.68 11.94 0.47
CA PRO A 128 8.83 12.38 -0.91
C PRO A 128 10.13 13.21 -1.09
N PRO A 129 11.03 12.85 -2.02
CA PRO A 129 12.32 13.52 -2.22
C PRO A 129 12.20 14.80 -3.06
N VAL A 130 11.26 15.69 -2.68
CA VAL A 130 10.92 16.93 -3.39
C VAL A 130 11.51 18.17 -2.72
N GLY A 131 11.71 19.24 -3.49
CA GLY A 131 12.20 20.54 -2.99
C GLY A 131 13.55 20.40 -2.29
N GLU A 132 13.64 20.75 -1.00
CA GLU A 132 14.87 20.59 -0.23
C GLU A 132 15.33 19.13 -0.01
N LEU A 133 14.47 18.14 -0.30
CA LEU A 133 14.86 16.72 -0.31
C LEU A 133 15.28 16.23 -1.72
N ARG A 134 15.18 17.07 -2.76
CA ARG A 134 15.71 16.73 -4.08
C ARG A 134 17.24 16.68 -4.02
N PHE A 135 17.81 15.63 -4.60
CA PHE A 135 19.23 15.29 -4.55
C PHE A 135 19.80 15.10 -3.12
N ALA A 136 18.95 14.94 -2.11
CA ALA A 136 19.38 14.60 -0.74
C ALA A 136 19.30 13.09 -0.47
N PRO A 137 20.06 12.57 0.52
CA PRO A 137 19.81 11.26 1.13
C PRO A 137 18.35 11.09 1.56
N PRO A 138 17.75 9.90 1.43
CA PRO A 138 16.33 9.71 1.66
C PRO A 138 15.96 9.87 3.13
N ALA A 139 15.04 10.81 3.40
CA ALA A 139 14.60 11.09 4.76
C ALA A 139 13.59 10.04 5.26
N LYS A 140 13.84 9.48 6.45
CA LYS A 140 12.91 8.54 7.09
C LYS A 140 11.55 9.20 7.35
N LEU A 141 10.47 8.43 7.14
CA LEU A 141 9.10 8.88 7.45
C LEU A 141 8.95 9.32 8.92
N GLY A 142 8.02 10.23 9.17
CA GLY A 142 7.58 10.55 10.54
C GLY A 142 6.60 9.51 11.09
N PRO A 143 6.05 9.73 12.30
CA PRO A 143 4.87 9.02 12.77
C PRO A 143 3.62 9.50 11.99
N ALA A 144 3.07 8.63 11.14
CA ALA A 144 1.74 8.72 10.51
C ALA A 144 1.24 10.10 10.04
N SER A 145 1.63 10.50 8.82
CA SER A 145 0.84 11.42 7.98
C SER A 145 0.24 10.64 6.81
N SER A 146 -1.07 10.72 6.59
CA SER A 146 -1.75 10.00 5.52
C SER A 146 -1.59 10.69 4.16
N SER A 147 -0.62 10.26 3.36
CA SER A 147 -0.65 10.41 1.89
C SER A 147 -1.33 9.19 1.25
N ALA A 148 -1.92 9.38 0.08
CA ALA A 148 -2.41 8.27 -0.73
C ALA A 148 -1.22 7.52 -1.36
N ALA A 149 -1.44 6.27 -1.78
CA ALA A 149 -0.52 5.58 -2.66
C ALA A 149 -0.47 6.31 -4.02
N PHE A 150 0.70 6.84 -4.39
CA PHE A 150 0.95 7.38 -5.72
C PHE A 150 1.89 6.44 -6.49
N VAL A 151 1.56 6.22 -7.77
CA VAL A 151 2.37 5.42 -8.68
C VAL A 151 3.43 6.31 -9.33
N ALA A 152 4.67 5.82 -9.35
CA ALA A 152 5.80 6.52 -9.94
C ALA A 152 5.94 6.25 -11.45
N ASP A 153 6.84 7.04 -12.05
CA ASP A 153 7.51 6.81 -13.32
C ASP A 153 6.74 7.08 -14.64
N LYS A 154 6.84 8.33 -15.11
CA LYS A 154 7.37 8.54 -16.47
C LYS A 154 8.89 8.49 -16.36
N PHE A 155 9.47 7.47 -16.96
CA PHE A 155 10.27 7.79 -18.13
C PHE A 155 9.36 7.62 -19.36
N THR A 156 9.34 8.57 -20.29
CA THR A 156 8.75 8.29 -21.60
C THR A 156 9.68 7.32 -22.31
N GLY A 157 9.23 6.09 -22.53
CA GLY A 157 9.91 5.18 -23.46
C GLY A 157 10.20 5.89 -24.78
N GLY A 158 11.29 5.49 -25.44
CA GLY A 158 11.51 5.87 -26.83
C GLY A 158 10.32 5.46 -27.71
N LYS A 159 10.27 5.99 -28.93
CA LYS A 159 9.31 5.47 -29.93
C LYS A 159 9.43 3.94 -29.96
N PRO A 160 8.31 3.18 -29.99
CA PRO A 160 8.36 1.73 -30.13
C PRO A 160 9.30 1.31 -31.25
N VAL A 161 10.26 0.42 -30.94
CA VAL A 161 11.22 -0.07 -31.92
C VAL A 161 10.54 -1.16 -32.72
N ASP A 162 10.17 -0.83 -33.96
CA ASP A 162 9.71 -1.81 -34.93
C ASP A 162 10.91 -2.70 -35.34
N TYR A 163 11.03 -3.84 -34.66
CA TYR A 163 12.15 -4.76 -34.81
C TYR A 163 11.79 -5.87 -35.83
N PRO A 164 12.66 -6.18 -36.80
CA PRO A 164 12.38 -7.21 -37.80
C PRO A 164 12.02 -8.56 -37.19
N GLU A 165 11.07 -9.25 -37.80
CA GLU A 165 10.62 -10.60 -37.40
C GLU A 165 10.11 -10.69 -35.94
N HIS A 166 9.64 -9.60 -35.35
CA HIS A 166 9.11 -9.61 -33.99
C HIS A 166 7.88 -10.55 -33.83
N THR A 167 7.72 -11.14 -32.64
CA THR A 167 6.55 -11.96 -32.32
C THR A 167 5.29 -11.10 -32.08
N PRO A 168 4.06 -11.65 -32.19
CA PRO A 168 2.83 -10.91 -31.90
C PRO A 168 2.75 -10.34 -30.46
N GLN A 169 3.44 -10.96 -29.51
CA GLN A 169 3.51 -10.53 -28.11
C GLN A 169 4.65 -9.54 -27.81
N PHE A 170 5.63 -9.38 -28.72
CA PHE A 170 6.84 -8.57 -28.56
C PHE A 170 6.60 -7.24 -27.86
N GLN A 171 5.72 -6.39 -28.40
CA GLN A 171 5.54 -5.04 -27.87
C GLN A 171 4.94 -5.02 -26.45
N LYS A 172 4.14 -6.04 -26.07
CA LYS A 172 3.64 -6.17 -24.69
C LYS A 172 4.80 -6.50 -23.73
N ILE A 173 5.65 -7.45 -24.12
CA ILE A 173 6.80 -7.89 -23.33
C ILE A 173 7.79 -6.73 -23.16
N ILE A 174 8.18 -6.07 -24.26
CA ILE A 174 9.06 -4.89 -24.24
C ILE A 174 8.46 -3.76 -23.39
N ASN A 175 7.16 -3.47 -23.51
CA ASN A 175 6.52 -2.42 -22.72
C ASN A 175 6.49 -2.74 -21.22
N ALA A 176 6.18 -3.99 -20.86
CA ALA A 176 6.14 -4.43 -19.47
C ALA A 176 7.54 -4.49 -18.84
N PHE A 177 8.55 -4.95 -19.58
CA PHE A 177 9.94 -5.02 -19.12
C PHE A 177 10.56 -3.62 -18.93
N SER A 178 10.31 -2.71 -19.88
CA SER A 178 10.85 -1.35 -19.88
C SER A 178 10.06 -0.37 -19.02
N ASN A 179 8.96 -0.81 -18.38
CA ASN A 179 7.96 0.02 -17.68
C ASN A 179 7.36 1.16 -18.54
N THR A 180 7.18 0.94 -19.86
CA THR A 180 6.62 1.96 -20.78
C THR A 180 5.10 1.82 -20.94
N LEU A 181 4.42 1.53 -19.83
CA LEU A 181 2.98 1.19 -19.76
C LEU A 181 2.05 2.41 -19.66
N GLY A 182 2.58 3.64 -19.69
CA GLY A 182 1.80 4.88 -19.51
C GLY A 182 1.50 5.20 -18.04
N ASN A 183 2.35 4.77 -17.12
CA ASN A 183 2.20 5.00 -15.69
C ASN A 183 2.22 6.50 -15.30
N PRO A 184 1.59 6.88 -14.16
CA PRO A 184 1.72 8.20 -13.54
C PRO A 184 3.15 8.52 -13.10
N VAL A 185 3.37 9.75 -12.62
CA VAL A 185 4.69 10.40 -12.71
C VAL A 185 4.99 11.27 -11.49
N GLY A 186 6.21 11.21 -10.97
CA GLY A 186 6.74 12.28 -10.13
C GLY A 186 8.05 11.93 -9.41
N GLU A 187 8.63 12.93 -8.76
CA GLU A 187 9.72 12.75 -7.80
C GLU A 187 9.25 12.01 -6.54
N ASP A 188 7.96 12.11 -6.17
CA ASP A 188 7.34 11.33 -5.10
C ASP A 188 7.17 9.86 -5.57
N CYS A 189 8.26 9.10 -5.45
CA CYS A 189 8.38 7.75 -6.00
C CYS A 189 8.74 6.67 -4.98
N LEU A 190 9.07 7.03 -3.73
CA LEU A 190 9.68 6.15 -2.71
C LEU A 190 8.66 5.25 -1.99
N TYR A 191 8.06 4.37 -2.78
CA TYR A 191 7.03 3.40 -2.42
C TYR A 191 7.49 1.94 -2.64
N LEU A 192 6.86 1.00 -1.96
CA LEU A 192 7.04 -0.45 -2.16
C LEU A 192 5.69 -1.17 -2.22
N ASN A 193 5.67 -2.34 -2.85
CA ASN A 193 4.50 -3.23 -2.92
C ASN A 193 4.80 -4.51 -2.14
N VAL A 194 3.81 -5.07 -1.43
CA VAL A 194 3.97 -6.33 -0.67
C VAL A 194 2.86 -7.32 -1.05
N TRP A 195 3.23 -8.59 -1.29
CA TRP A 195 2.31 -9.71 -1.49
C TRP A 195 2.52 -10.79 -0.41
N SER A 196 1.43 -11.29 0.19
CA SER A 196 1.48 -12.38 1.18
C SER A 196 0.22 -13.25 1.15
N LYS A 197 0.38 -14.57 1.09
CA LYS A 197 -0.72 -15.56 1.08
C LYS A 197 -1.40 -15.70 2.46
N LYS A 198 -2.71 -15.89 2.54
CA LYS A 198 -3.42 -16.15 3.81
C LYS A 198 -3.45 -17.63 4.16
N THR A 199 -2.38 -18.12 4.79
CA THR A 199 -2.22 -19.52 5.23
C THR A 199 -2.22 -19.70 6.74
N GLY A 200 -2.33 -18.62 7.53
CA GLY A 200 -2.18 -18.64 9.00
C GLY A 200 -0.73 -18.82 9.50
N LYS A 201 0.19 -19.26 8.63
CA LYS A 201 1.64 -19.31 8.85
C LYS A 201 2.18 -17.91 9.11
N LYS A 202 2.98 -17.79 10.17
CA LYS A 202 3.77 -16.59 10.52
C LYS A 202 5.24 -16.86 10.27
N ASN A 203 6.05 -15.81 10.34
CA ASN A 203 7.51 -15.86 10.17
C ASN A 203 7.90 -16.52 8.83
N LYS A 204 7.29 -16.02 7.75
CA LYS A 204 7.54 -16.48 6.39
C LYS A 204 8.87 -15.93 5.85
N PRO A 205 9.52 -16.64 4.89
CA PRO A 205 10.61 -16.06 4.11
C PRO A 205 10.17 -14.77 3.42
N VAL A 206 11.08 -13.80 3.29
CA VAL A 206 10.84 -12.52 2.64
C VAL A 206 11.82 -12.35 1.49
N VAL A 207 11.31 -12.17 0.26
CA VAL A 207 12.12 -11.83 -0.91
C VAL A 207 11.84 -10.40 -1.35
N VAL A 208 12.89 -9.60 -1.51
CA VAL A 208 12.81 -8.15 -1.78
C VAL A 208 13.50 -7.84 -3.11
N PHE A 209 12.74 -7.39 -4.10
CA PHE A 209 13.21 -7.18 -5.47
C PHE A 209 13.53 -5.72 -5.79
N PHE A 210 14.69 -5.51 -6.41
CA PHE A 210 15.11 -4.27 -7.05
C PHE A 210 15.25 -4.47 -8.57
N TYR A 211 14.50 -3.69 -9.34
CA TYR A 211 14.42 -3.85 -10.80
C TYR A 211 15.68 -3.39 -11.55
N GLY A 212 15.84 -3.92 -12.77
CA GLY A 212 16.83 -3.49 -13.74
C GLY A 212 16.46 -2.18 -14.45
N GLY A 213 17.17 -1.87 -15.54
CA GLY A 213 16.92 -0.66 -16.34
C GLY A 213 18.06 0.36 -16.41
N ARG A 214 19.32 -0.08 -16.27
CA ARG A 214 20.53 0.74 -16.48
C ARG A 214 20.52 2.02 -15.64
N TRP A 215 20.08 1.93 -14.38
CA TRP A 215 19.95 3.06 -13.44
C TRP A 215 19.04 4.21 -13.91
N SER A 216 18.38 4.11 -15.07
CA SER A 216 17.78 5.23 -15.81
C SER A 216 16.29 5.06 -16.09
N ILE A 217 15.83 3.82 -16.19
CA ILE A 217 14.43 3.40 -16.37
C ILE A 217 14.11 2.24 -15.41
N GLY A 218 12.84 1.89 -15.27
CA GLY A 218 12.35 0.88 -14.33
C GLY A 218 11.04 1.33 -13.67
N GLY A 219 10.63 0.64 -12.60
CA GLY A 219 9.48 1.04 -11.76
C GLY A 219 8.58 -0.15 -11.39
N ALA A 220 8.20 -0.24 -10.11
CA ALA A 220 7.55 -1.40 -9.49
C ALA A 220 6.12 -1.70 -9.97
N ASN A 221 5.52 -0.86 -10.82
CA ASN A 221 4.14 -1.02 -11.30
C ASN A 221 4.07 -1.63 -12.72
N THR A 222 4.48 -2.89 -12.84
CA THR A 222 4.39 -3.67 -14.08
C THR A 222 3.98 -5.13 -13.79
N PRO A 223 3.20 -5.79 -14.67
CA PRO A 223 2.92 -7.22 -14.55
C PRO A 223 4.18 -8.09 -14.68
N PHE A 224 5.31 -7.56 -15.20
CA PHE A 224 6.53 -8.34 -15.44
C PHE A 224 7.09 -9.02 -14.18
N TYR A 225 6.92 -8.38 -13.02
CA TYR A 225 7.36 -8.89 -11.72
C TYR A 225 6.31 -8.64 -10.62
N THR A 226 5.04 -8.93 -10.92
CA THR A 226 4.00 -8.99 -9.89
C THR A 226 4.28 -10.13 -8.91
N GLY A 227 4.34 -9.84 -7.61
CA GLY A 227 4.66 -10.83 -6.58
C GLY A 227 3.57 -11.88 -6.33
N LYS A 228 2.38 -11.72 -6.92
CA LYS A 228 1.19 -12.52 -6.58
C LYS A 228 1.37 -14.03 -6.79
N TYR A 229 1.93 -14.47 -7.91
CA TYR A 229 2.04 -15.90 -8.21
C TYR A 229 3.16 -16.59 -7.40
N LEU A 230 4.30 -15.93 -7.18
CA LEU A 230 5.37 -16.44 -6.31
C LEU A 230 4.91 -16.53 -4.83
N ALA A 231 4.19 -15.51 -4.35
CA ALA A 231 3.59 -15.53 -3.02
C ALA A 231 2.53 -16.65 -2.87
N ASP A 232 1.75 -16.93 -3.91
CA ASP A 232 0.76 -18.00 -3.89
C ASP A 232 1.39 -19.40 -3.96
N ALA A 233 2.38 -19.61 -4.82
CA ALA A 233 3.01 -20.91 -5.02
C ALA A 233 3.74 -21.42 -3.76
N GLU A 234 4.58 -20.58 -3.15
CA GLU A 234 5.56 -21.03 -2.14
C GLU A 234 5.29 -20.50 -0.71
N ASP A 235 4.22 -19.73 -0.52
CA ASP A 235 3.83 -19.13 0.76
C ASP A 235 4.96 -18.33 1.44
N VAL A 236 5.60 -17.48 0.63
CA VAL A 236 6.58 -16.46 1.00
C VAL A 236 5.93 -15.07 1.02
N VAL A 237 6.64 -14.07 1.54
CA VAL A 237 6.29 -12.65 1.35
C VAL A 237 7.17 -12.10 0.24
N VAL A 238 6.56 -11.54 -0.81
CA VAL A 238 7.26 -10.90 -1.92
C VAL A 238 7.14 -9.39 -1.78
N VAL A 239 8.24 -8.66 -1.97
CA VAL A 239 8.28 -7.20 -1.96
C VAL A 239 8.95 -6.69 -3.24
N THR A 240 8.41 -5.65 -3.87
CA THR A 240 9.08 -4.92 -4.96
C THR A 240 9.22 -3.45 -4.57
N VAL A 241 10.39 -2.86 -4.77
CA VAL A 241 10.72 -1.52 -4.23
C VAL A 241 11.05 -0.53 -5.35
N ASN A 242 10.46 0.67 -5.29
CA ASN A 242 10.91 1.82 -6.08
C ASN A 242 12.09 2.54 -5.42
N PHE A 243 12.99 3.04 -6.25
CA PHE A 243 14.13 3.86 -5.86
C PHE A 243 14.42 4.89 -6.96
N ARG A 244 15.07 6.02 -6.62
CA ARG A 244 15.35 7.08 -7.59
C ARG A 244 16.30 6.60 -8.69
N LEU A 245 16.04 7.08 -9.89
CA LEU A 245 16.74 6.76 -11.14
C LEU A 245 17.28 8.04 -11.79
N ASN A 246 18.17 7.87 -12.78
CA ASN A 246 18.75 8.94 -13.58
C ASN A 246 19.40 10.01 -12.67
N ILE A 247 19.47 11.28 -13.08
CA ILE A 247 20.02 12.39 -12.29
C ILE A 247 19.40 12.52 -10.88
N PHE A 248 18.14 12.07 -10.66
CA PHE A 248 17.51 12.14 -9.34
C PHE A 248 18.05 11.10 -8.34
N GLY A 249 18.50 9.94 -8.83
CA GLY A 249 19.11 8.88 -8.03
C GLY A 249 20.64 8.86 -8.06
N TYR A 250 21.23 9.42 -9.12
CA TYR A 250 22.66 9.38 -9.42
C TYR A 250 23.10 10.75 -9.96
N PRO A 251 23.04 11.82 -9.13
CA PRO A 251 23.18 13.19 -9.62
C PRO A 251 24.58 13.54 -10.12
N GLY A 252 25.63 13.06 -9.45
CA GLY A 252 27.01 13.49 -9.71
C GLY A 252 27.40 14.85 -9.12
N ALA A 253 26.48 15.51 -8.39
CA ALA A 253 26.70 16.80 -7.75
C ALA A 253 27.98 16.81 -6.88
N PRO A 254 28.97 17.68 -7.14
CA PRO A 254 30.23 17.69 -6.39
C PRO A 254 30.06 18.07 -4.91
N GLY A 255 30.83 17.42 -4.04
CA GLY A 255 30.77 17.61 -2.58
C GLY A 255 29.55 16.98 -1.90
N GLU A 256 28.52 16.62 -2.66
CA GLU A 256 27.24 16.09 -2.18
C GLU A 256 27.21 14.55 -2.15
N SER A 257 26.14 13.99 -1.58
CA SER A 257 25.98 12.54 -1.41
C SER A 257 25.66 11.82 -2.73
N GLN A 258 26.44 10.80 -3.08
CA GLN A 258 26.29 10.02 -4.31
C GLN A 258 25.41 8.78 -4.11
N ASN A 259 25.07 8.11 -5.23
CA ASN A 259 24.36 6.82 -5.23
C ASN A 259 23.05 6.83 -4.42
N LEU A 260 22.31 7.94 -4.47
CA LEU A 260 21.07 8.17 -3.72
C LEU A 260 20.02 7.07 -3.97
N GLY A 261 19.94 6.55 -5.21
CA GLY A 261 19.08 5.41 -5.53
C GLY A 261 19.41 4.14 -4.73
N MET A 262 20.68 3.86 -4.45
CA MET A 262 21.09 2.75 -3.56
C MET A 262 20.79 3.07 -2.09
N GLN A 263 20.87 4.34 -1.68
CA GLN A 263 20.45 4.76 -0.34
C GLN A 263 18.93 4.62 -0.14
N ASP A 264 18.12 4.83 -1.18
CA ASP A 264 16.67 4.58 -1.16
C ASP A 264 16.38 3.10 -0.91
N GLN A 265 17.10 2.21 -1.63
CA GLN A 265 17.02 0.76 -1.44
C GLN A 265 17.44 0.36 -0.01
N ARG A 266 18.50 0.96 0.55
CA ARG A 266 18.91 0.74 1.95
C ARG A 266 17.81 1.12 2.93
N LEU A 267 17.21 2.30 2.77
CA LEU A 267 16.10 2.72 3.64
C LEU A 267 14.86 1.84 3.49
N ALA A 268 14.57 1.34 2.29
CA ALA A 268 13.47 0.41 2.06
C ALA A 268 13.67 -0.90 2.84
N VAL A 269 14.88 -1.49 2.85
CA VAL A 269 15.13 -2.71 3.63
C VAL A 269 15.08 -2.45 5.13
N GLU A 270 15.56 -1.31 5.62
CA GLU A 270 15.38 -0.90 7.02
C GLU A 270 13.89 -0.74 7.40
N TRP A 271 13.06 -0.23 6.49
CA TRP A 271 11.61 -0.21 6.65
C TRP A 271 11.02 -1.62 6.66
N ILE A 272 11.45 -2.51 5.76
CA ILE A 272 10.98 -3.90 5.66
C ILE A 272 11.34 -4.65 6.94
N GLN A 273 12.59 -4.62 7.38
CA GLN A 273 13.05 -5.21 8.65
C GLN A 273 12.21 -4.74 9.84
N SER A 274 11.84 -3.46 9.87
CA SER A 274 11.02 -2.85 10.94
C SER A 274 9.53 -3.21 10.89
N ASN A 275 8.99 -3.69 9.76
CA ASN A 275 7.54 -3.75 9.52
C ASN A 275 7.01 -5.07 8.92
N ILE A 276 7.85 -5.92 8.31
CA ILE A 276 7.39 -7.06 7.51
C ILE A 276 6.66 -8.15 8.32
N GLY A 277 6.89 -8.20 9.64
CA GLY A 277 6.13 -9.04 10.56
C GLY A 277 4.62 -8.74 10.58
N ALA A 278 4.21 -7.51 10.25
CA ALA A 278 2.80 -7.15 10.09
C ALA A 278 2.14 -7.86 8.87
N PHE A 279 2.94 -8.24 7.88
CA PHE A 279 2.55 -8.96 6.66
C PHE A 279 2.80 -10.49 6.77
N ASN A 280 3.09 -10.97 7.99
CA ASN A 280 3.49 -12.34 8.36
C ASN A 280 4.91 -12.76 7.91
N GLY A 281 5.75 -11.84 7.45
CA GLY A 281 7.15 -12.11 7.13
C GLY A 281 8.06 -12.22 8.36
N ASP A 282 9.22 -12.85 8.20
CA ASP A 282 10.29 -12.94 9.19
C ASP A 282 11.39 -11.93 8.85
N SER A 283 11.63 -10.96 9.73
CA SER A 283 12.69 -9.95 9.51
C SER A 283 14.11 -10.51 9.64
N SER A 284 14.28 -11.74 10.15
CA SER A 284 15.56 -12.48 10.11
C SER A 284 15.77 -13.30 8.83
N LYS A 285 14.78 -13.31 7.91
CA LYS A 285 14.80 -14.09 6.66
C LYS A 285 14.48 -13.23 5.45
N ILE A 286 15.09 -12.05 5.42
CA ILE A 286 15.06 -11.14 4.28
C ILE A 286 16.18 -11.53 3.32
N THR A 287 15.81 -11.92 2.11
CA THR A 287 16.70 -12.05 0.96
C THR A 287 16.45 -10.89 0.01
N ILE A 288 17.47 -10.09 -0.27
CA ILE A 288 17.41 -9.09 -1.34
C ILE A 288 17.82 -9.74 -2.66
N PHE A 289 17.13 -9.37 -3.73
CA PHE A 289 17.51 -9.75 -5.08
C PHE A 289 17.28 -8.63 -6.08
N GLY A 290 18.03 -8.65 -7.17
CA GLY A 290 17.85 -7.69 -8.24
C GLY A 290 18.37 -8.18 -9.57
N GLN A 291 17.90 -7.54 -10.64
CA GLN A 291 18.22 -7.90 -12.02
C GLN A 291 18.91 -6.72 -12.73
N SER A 292 19.89 -7.00 -13.60
CA SER A 292 20.64 -5.95 -14.33
C SER A 292 21.31 -4.97 -13.36
N SER A 293 21.06 -3.66 -13.49
CA SER A 293 21.48 -2.64 -12.49
C SER A 293 20.97 -2.91 -11.07
N GLY A 294 19.82 -3.57 -10.90
CA GLY A 294 19.36 -4.03 -9.59
C GLY A 294 20.23 -5.17 -9.03
N GLY A 295 20.78 -6.02 -9.91
CA GLY A 295 21.76 -7.06 -9.57
C GLY A 295 23.08 -6.45 -9.06
N LEU A 296 23.60 -5.46 -9.80
CA LEU A 296 24.75 -4.65 -9.36
C LEU A 296 24.48 -4.03 -7.98
N ALA A 297 23.30 -3.47 -7.76
CA ALA A 297 22.99 -2.78 -6.51
C ALA A 297 22.99 -3.72 -5.29
N VAL A 298 22.45 -4.94 -5.40
CA VAL A 298 22.47 -5.92 -4.30
C VAL A 298 23.84 -6.60 -4.13
N ASP A 299 24.67 -6.62 -5.18
CA ASP A 299 26.06 -7.08 -5.09
C ASP A 299 26.96 -6.03 -4.40
N PHE A 300 26.93 -4.78 -4.87
CA PHE A 300 27.60 -3.64 -4.24
C PHE A 300 27.25 -3.53 -2.75
N TRP A 301 25.99 -3.79 -2.38
CA TRP A 301 25.55 -3.88 -0.99
C TRP A 301 26.35 -4.89 -0.17
N ALA A 302 26.65 -6.06 -0.73
CA ALA A 302 27.40 -7.11 -0.05
C ALA A 302 28.88 -6.75 0.16
N TYR A 303 29.45 -5.84 -0.63
CA TYR A 303 30.76 -5.24 -0.36
C TYR A 303 30.67 -4.09 0.65
N ALA A 304 29.76 -3.14 0.43
CA ALA A 304 29.64 -1.91 1.22
C ALA A 304 29.22 -2.18 2.67
N TYR A 305 28.20 -3.03 2.86
CA TYR A 305 27.62 -3.33 4.16
C TYR A 305 28.22 -4.60 4.80
N LYS A 306 29.50 -4.90 4.55
CA LYS A 306 30.17 -6.14 5.02
C LYS A 306 30.09 -6.45 6.53
N LYS A 307 29.85 -5.43 7.36
CA LYS A 307 29.65 -5.57 8.83
C LYS A 307 28.20 -5.42 9.30
N ASP A 308 27.29 -4.98 8.44
CA ASP A 308 25.87 -4.73 8.76
C ASP A 308 24.97 -4.97 7.53
N PRO A 309 24.90 -6.21 7.01
CA PRO A 309 24.21 -6.49 5.76
C PRO A 309 22.68 -6.34 5.86
N ILE A 310 22.12 -6.40 7.08
CA ILE A 310 20.68 -6.42 7.43
C ILE A 310 19.78 -7.44 6.68
N VAL A 311 20.40 -8.37 5.93
CA VAL A 311 19.76 -9.42 5.12
C VAL A 311 20.40 -10.78 5.41
N ALA A 312 19.65 -11.85 5.19
CA ALA A 312 20.09 -13.23 5.40
C ALA A 312 20.74 -13.87 4.15
N GLY A 313 20.56 -13.27 2.97
CA GLY A 313 21.20 -13.69 1.73
C GLY A 313 20.93 -12.73 0.57
N VAL A 314 21.68 -12.88 -0.51
CA VAL A 314 21.62 -12.03 -1.71
C VAL A 314 21.42 -12.88 -2.97
N ILE A 315 20.68 -12.37 -3.95
CA ILE A 315 20.60 -12.97 -5.30
C ILE A 315 20.85 -11.90 -6.38
N ALA A 316 21.93 -12.03 -7.16
CA ALA A 316 22.31 -11.07 -8.21
C ALA A 316 22.12 -11.67 -9.62
N LEU A 317 21.21 -11.08 -10.42
CA LEU A 317 20.77 -11.65 -11.71
C LEU A 317 21.18 -10.79 -12.89
N SER A 318 21.85 -11.39 -13.88
CA SER A 318 22.31 -10.71 -15.10
C SER A 318 23.03 -9.37 -14.82
N GLY A 319 23.85 -9.34 -13.76
CA GLY A 319 24.52 -8.12 -13.31
C GLY A 319 25.18 -8.27 -11.94
N ASN A 320 26.48 -8.01 -11.87
CA ASN A 320 27.30 -7.96 -10.67
C ASN A 320 28.42 -6.90 -10.83
N ALA A 321 29.32 -6.76 -9.86
CA ALA A 321 30.34 -5.73 -9.81
C ALA A 321 31.33 -5.73 -11.00
N TYR A 322 31.51 -6.86 -11.69
CA TYR A 322 32.36 -6.95 -12.89
C TYR A 322 31.58 -6.79 -14.22
N SER A 323 30.25 -6.68 -14.18
CA SER A 323 29.41 -6.69 -15.39
C SER A 323 29.48 -5.42 -16.25
N PHE A 324 29.64 -4.24 -15.64
CA PHE A 324 29.54 -2.97 -16.36
C PHE A 324 30.50 -1.89 -15.82
N PRO A 325 31.06 -1.03 -16.69
CA PRO A 325 31.78 0.16 -16.26
C PRO A 325 30.87 1.15 -15.51
N LEU A 326 31.50 1.97 -14.67
CA LEU A 326 30.89 2.88 -13.71
C LEU A 326 31.40 4.32 -13.91
N ASN A 327 30.68 5.31 -13.40
CA ASN A 327 31.14 6.70 -13.46
C ASN A 327 32.24 6.95 -12.42
N THR A 328 33.27 7.71 -12.79
CA THR A 328 34.15 8.38 -11.82
C THR A 328 33.42 9.59 -11.22
N LEU A 329 33.85 10.08 -10.05
CA LEU A 329 33.34 11.33 -9.48
C LEU A 329 33.49 12.52 -10.45
N GLU A 330 34.58 12.55 -11.22
CA GLU A 330 34.83 13.60 -12.21
C GLU A 330 33.83 13.57 -13.37
N LEU A 331 33.59 12.39 -13.96
CA LEU A 331 32.61 12.23 -15.04
C LEU A 331 31.18 12.51 -14.55
N ALA A 332 30.86 12.10 -13.32
CA ALA A 332 29.57 12.40 -12.69
C ALA A 332 29.41 13.92 -12.46
N ALA A 333 30.46 14.60 -12.01
CA ALA A 333 30.49 16.06 -11.85
C ALA A 333 30.31 16.80 -13.19
N GLN A 334 30.99 16.37 -14.25
CA GLN A 334 30.84 16.91 -15.60
C GLN A 334 29.38 16.73 -16.08
N ASN A 335 28.80 15.54 -15.92
CA ASN A 335 27.41 15.29 -16.30
C ASN A 335 26.38 16.09 -15.48
N TRP A 336 26.64 16.35 -14.19
CA TRP A 336 25.85 17.27 -13.38
C TRP A 336 25.92 18.70 -13.92
N TYR A 337 27.13 19.22 -14.16
CA TYR A 337 27.32 20.59 -14.62
C TYR A 337 26.76 20.84 -16.03
N ASN A 338 26.85 19.84 -16.92
CA ASN A 338 26.19 19.85 -18.24
C ASN A 338 24.65 20.02 -18.14
N VAL A 339 24.02 19.71 -17.01
CA VAL A 339 22.59 19.93 -16.76
C VAL A 339 22.34 21.26 -16.05
N SER A 340 23.14 21.61 -15.04
CA SER A 340 22.97 22.88 -14.32
C SER A 340 23.26 24.10 -15.20
N GLU A 341 24.18 24.00 -16.17
CA GLU A 341 24.39 25.05 -17.18
C GLU A 341 23.16 25.23 -18.09
N GLN A 342 22.62 24.14 -18.63
CA GLN A 342 21.40 24.16 -19.47
C GLN A 342 20.16 24.75 -18.77
N LEU A 343 20.15 24.77 -17.44
CA LEU A 343 19.08 25.32 -16.61
C LEU A 343 19.39 26.74 -16.09
N GLY A 344 20.52 27.34 -16.48
CA GLY A 344 20.94 28.66 -16.02
C GLY A 344 21.47 28.71 -14.59
N CYS A 345 21.68 27.55 -13.95
CA CYS A 345 22.25 27.44 -12.61
C CYS A 345 23.79 27.57 -12.59
N GLY A 346 24.46 27.39 -13.73
CA GLY A 346 25.90 27.55 -13.91
C GLY A 346 26.66 26.23 -14.16
N ALA A 347 27.85 26.33 -14.74
CA ALA A 347 28.68 25.19 -15.15
C ALA A 347 29.76 24.76 -14.12
N GLN A 348 29.85 25.43 -12.98
CA GLN A 348 30.80 25.13 -11.90
C GLN A 348 30.35 25.73 -10.56
N GLY A 349 30.79 25.14 -9.43
CA GLY A 349 30.53 25.65 -8.08
C GLY A 349 29.22 25.15 -7.46
N ASP A 350 28.77 25.80 -6.38
CA ASP A 350 27.49 25.46 -5.73
C ASP A 350 26.31 25.85 -6.64
N THR A 351 25.80 24.83 -7.31
CA THR A 351 24.62 24.86 -8.18
C THR A 351 23.40 24.23 -7.50
N MET A 352 23.56 23.62 -6.31
CA MET A 352 22.56 22.74 -5.68
C MET A 352 21.28 23.51 -5.33
N LYS A 353 21.41 24.70 -4.75
CA LYS A 353 20.26 25.55 -4.39
C LYS A 353 19.39 25.90 -5.61
N CYS A 354 20.00 26.18 -6.76
CA CYS A 354 19.28 26.46 -8.00
C CYS A 354 18.65 25.18 -8.59
N MET A 355 19.39 24.07 -8.59
CA MET A 355 18.91 22.75 -9.05
C MET A 355 17.74 22.19 -8.22
N ARG A 356 17.61 22.57 -6.94
CA ARG A 356 16.42 22.28 -6.11
C ARG A 356 15.22 23.19 -6.41
N GLN A 357 15.43 24.36 -7.00
CA GLN A 357 14.38 25.33 -7.36
C GLN A 357 13.89 25.19 -8.80
N ALA A 358 14.71 24.67 -9.72
CA ALA A 358 14.32 24.37 -11.09
C ALA A 358 13.15 23.36 -11.17
N ASN A 359 12.41 23.38 -12.27
CA ASN A 359 11.33 22.41 -12.50
C ASN A 359 11.91 21.01 -12.76
N TRP A 360 11.32 19.99 -12.14
CA TRP A 360 11.77 18.60 -12.26
C TRP A 360 11.61 18.06 -13.70
N ASP A 361 10.57 18.49 -14.42
CA ASP A 361 10.35 18.11 -15.83
C ASP A 361 11.45 18.67 -16.74
N ASP A 362 11.94 19.89 -16.45
CA ASP A 362 13.01 20.57 -17.18
C ASP A 362 14.38 19.96 -16.84
N ILE A 363 14.63 19.63 -15.56
CA ILE A 363 15.80 18.84 -15.14
C ILE A 363 15.87 17.52 -15.91
N ARG A 364 14.75 16.78 -16.00
CA ARG A 364 14.69 15.54 -16.77
C ARG A 364 14.94 15.78 -18.27
N ALA A 365 14.43 16.88 -18.83
CA ALA A 365 14.62 17.22 -20.24
C ALA A 365 16.07 17.65 -20.57
N ALA A 366 16.75 18.33 -19.66
CA ALA A 366 18.17 18.69 -19.79
C ALA A 366 19.09 17.47 -19.57
N ALA A 367 18.80 16.63 -18.58
CA ALA A 367 19.52 15.37 -18.34
C ALA A 367 19.40 14.39 -19.53
N ALA A 368 18.25 14.35 -20.21
CA ALA A 368 18.04 13.54 -21.40
C ALA A 368 18.84 14.00 -22.64
N LYS A 369 19.45 15.19 -22.61
CA LYS A 369 20.33 15.71 -23.68
C LYS A 369 21.82 15.46 -23.41
N VAL A 370 22.20 15.08 -22.18
CA VAL A 370 23.60 14.79 -21.86
C VAL A 370 24.04 13.57 -22.68
N PRO A 371 25.13 13.65 -23.46
CA PRO A 371 25.58 12.54 -24.27
C PRO A 371 26.00 11.35 -23.40
N PRO A 372 25.76 10.10 -23.84
CA PRO A 372 26.32 8.93 -23.17
C PRO A 372 27.86 9.02 -23.18
N PRO A 373 28.56 8.71 -22.08
CA PRO A 373 30.02 8.69 -22.08
C PRO A 373 30.53 7.59 -23.03
N PRO A 374 31.79 7.69 -23.51
CA PRO A 374 32.38 6.73 -24.43
C PRO A 374 32.12 5.27 -24.01
N GLY A 375 31.50 4.49 -24.90
CA GLY A 375 31.15 3.11 -24.63
C GLY A 375 32.35 2.20 -24.74
N THR A 376 32.61 1.38 -23.71
CA THR A 376 33.56 0.26 -23.80
C THR A 376 33.08 -0.83 -24.75
N SER A 377 31.76 -0.98 -24.89
CA SER A 377 31.11 -2.00 -25.71
C SER A 377 30.33 -1.37 -26.87
N GLN A 378 30.49 -1.92 -28.07
CA GLN A 378 29.74 -1.51 -29.27
C GLN A 378 28.24 -1.82 -29.12
N ALA A 379 27.91 -2.92 -28.44
CA ALA A 379 26.57 -3.45 -28.23
C ALA A 379 25.69 -2.60 -27.28
N ARG A 380 26.30 -1.85 -26.35
CA ARG A 380 25.59 -1.17 -25.26
C ARG A 380 26.18 0.20 -24.93
N SER A 381 25.39 1.27 -25.11
CA SER A 381 25.76 2.59 -24.58
C SER A 381 25.74 2.62 -23.04
N GLN A 382 26.59 3.45 -22.45
CA GLN A 382 26.50 3.78 -21.03
C GLN A 382 25.45 4.90 -20.81
N PRO A 383 24.63 4.85 -19.76
CA PRO A 383 23.83 6.01 -19.35
C PRO A 383 24.72 7.11 -18.74
N PRO A 384 24.43 8.42 -18.91
CA PRO A 384 25.22 9.48 -18.28
C PRO A 384 25.11 9.51 -16.75
N PHE A 385 23.93 9.17 -16.22
CA PHE A 385 23.62 9.16 -14.79
C PHE A 385 23.46 7.71 -14.30
N GLN A 386 24.45 7.22 -13.56
CA GLN A 386 24.53 5.85 -13.05
C GLN A 386 25.37 5.78 -11.78
N ALA A 387 25.44 4.57 -11.19
CA ALA A 387 26.33 4.26 -10.08
C ALA A 387 27.74 4.86 -10.29
N THR A 388 28.15 5.65 -9.30
CA THR A 388 29.38 6.46 -9.34
C THR A 388 30.31 5.96 -8.23
N ILE A 389 31.57 5.71 -8.57
CA ILE A 389 32.58 5.25 -7.62
C ILE A 389 32.75 6.33 -6.55
N ASP A 390 32.32 6.05 -5.31
CA ASP A 390 32.30 7.01 -4.19
C ASP A 390 33.16 6.54 -2.99
N GLU A 391 33.78 5.37 -3.13
CA GLU A 391 34.57 4.64 -2.14
C GLU A 391 33.84 4.39 -0.80
N LYS A 392 32.50 4.32 -0.85
CA LYS A 392 31.62 4.11 0.32
C LYS A 392 30.54 3.07 0.08
N LEU A 393 29.84 3.18 -1.04
CA LEU A 393 28.81 2.27 -1.54
C LEU A 393 29.25 1.59 -2.83
N VAL A 394 30.06 2.27 -3.64
CA VAL A 394 30.59 1.80 -4.92
C VAL A 394 32.09 2.04 -4.97
N PHE A 395 32.84 0.98 -5.24
CA PHE A 395 34.31 0.93 -5.15
C PHE A 395 34.98 0.74 -6.52
N SER A 396 36.29 0.95 -6.57
CA SER A 396 37.11 0.72 -7.77
C SER A 396 37.84 -0.64 -7.78
N ASP A 397 38.09 -1.23 -6.61
CA ASP A 397 38.96 -2.38 -6.34
C ASP A 397 38.19 -3.64 -5.88
N TYR A 398 37.12 -4.00 -6.61
CA TYR A 398 36.27 -5.14 -6.24
C TYR A 398 37.01 -6.49 -6.22
N TYR A 399 37.96 -6.70 -7.13
CA TYR A 399 38.75 -7.93 -7.22
C TYR A 399 39.66 -8.09 -6.00
N GLU A 400 40.40 -7.03 -5.66
CA GLU A 400 41.29 -6.94 -4.50
C GLU A 400 40.50 -7.09 -3.20
N ARG A 401 39.32 -6.48 -3.10
CA ARG A 401 38.41 -6.67 -1.95
C ARG A 401 37.93 -8.11 -1.84
N ALA A 402 37.62 -8.78 -2.95
CA ALA A 402 37.15 -10.14 -2.93
C ALA A 402 38.24 -11.13 -2.47
N GLN A 403 39.45 -10.98 -3.02
CA GLN A 403 40.66 -11.70 -2.63
C GLN A 403 41.01 -11.46 -1.15
N ALA A 404 40.98 -10.21 -0.68
CA ALA A 404 41.23 -9.84 0.70
C ALA A 404 40.07 -10.17 1.67
N GLY A 405 39.04 -10.89 1.22
CA GLY A 405 37.89 -11.30 2.05
C GLY A 405 36.98 -10.16 2.51
N ASN A 406 37.13 -8.96 1.95
CA ASN A 406 36.55 -7.69 2.38
C ASN A 406 35.07 -7.49 1.96
N LEU A 407 34.25 -8.52 2.12
CA LEU A 407 32.83 -8.59 1.78
C LEU A 407 32.00 -9.28 2.86
N ALA A 408 30.67 -9.07 2.83
CA ALA A 408 29.72 -9.76 3.69
C ALA A 408 29.78 -11.28 3.47
N LYS A 409 30.01 -12.04 4.55
CA LYS A 409 30.00 -13.51 4.53
C LYS A 409 28.57 -14.05 4.67
N ILE A 410 27.69 -13.61 3.76
CA ILE A 410 26.28 -13.99 3.68
C ILE A 410 26.03 -14.87 2.45
N PRO A 411 25.20 -15.92 2.53
CA PRO A 411 24.92 -16.79 1.39
C PRO A 411 24.44 -16.04 0.14
N TYR A 412 24.90 -16.50 -1.02
CA TYR A 412 24.86 -15.75 -2.26
C TYR A 412 24.41 -16.64 -3.42
N MET A 413 23.45 -16.20 -4.22
CA MET A 413 23.06 -16.87 -5.46
C MET A 413 23.22 -15.90 -6.63
N LEU A 414 23.64 -16.40 -7.79
CA LEU A 414 23.76 -15.58 -8.99
C LEU A 414 23.51 -16.39 -10.25
N GLY A 415 23.17 -15.69 -11.33
CA GLY A 415 23.03 -16.32 -12.62
C GLY A 415 22.82 -15.32 -13.74
N ASN A 416 22.97 -15.82 -14.96
CA ASN A 416 22.74 -15.07 -16.19
C ASN A 416 21.85 -15.87 -17.14
N ASN A 417 21.22 -15.20 -18.08
CA ASN A 417 20.53 -15.81 -19.20
C ASN A 417 21.56 -16.21 -20.28
N GLN A 418 21.25 -17.21 -21.10
CA GLN A 418 22.21 -17.74 -22.10
C GLN A 418 22.44 -16.79 -23.28
N ASN A 419 21.46 -15.95 -23.63
CA ASN A 419 21.55 -15.00 -24.74
C ASN A 419 21.08 -13.60 -24.29
N GLU A 420 21.76 -13.01 -23.31
CA GLU A 420 21.48 -11.66 -22.78
C GLU A 420 21.34 -10.62 -23.93
N ALA A 421 22.22 -10.70 -24.92
CA ALA A 421 22.21 -9.98 -26.20
C ALA A 421 20.85 -9.99 -26.94
N GLY A 422 20.05 -11.05 -26.76
CA GLY A 422 18.71 -11.20 -27.33
C GLY A 422 17.80 -10.00 -27.05
N TYR A 423 17.94 -9.35 -25.88
CA TYR A 423 17.25 -8.09 -25.61
C TYR A 423 17.98 -6.91 -26.24
N TYR A 424 19.29 -6.78 -26.03
CA TYR A 424 20.08 -5.61 -26.41
C TYR A 424 20.17 -5.37 -27.93
N LYS A 425 19.98 -6.40 -28.75
CA LYS A 425 19.76 -6.31 -30.20
C LYS A 425 18.63 -5.33 -30.57
N VAL A 426 17.56 -5.25 -29.77
CA VAL A 426 16.41 -4.37 -30.01
C VAL A 426 16.76 -2.88 -29.87
N PRO A 427 17.22 -2.35 -28.71
CA PRO A 427 17.59 -0.94 -28.58
C PRO A 427 18.85 -0.56 -29.37
N ALA A 428 19.69 -1.51 -29.79
CA ALA A 428 20.77 -1.25 -30.74
C ALA A 428 20.23 -1.02 -32.15
N TYR A 429 19.34 -1.88 -32.65
CA TYR A 429 18.65 -1.68 -33.93
C TYR A 429 17.86 -0.36 -33.93
N GLY A 430 17.17 -0.03 -32.83
CA GLY A 430 16.51 1.27 -32.63
C GLY A 430 17.44 2.49 -32.57
N GLN A 431 18.76 2.29 -32.52
CA GLN A 431 19.81 3.32 -32.67
C GLN A 431 20.48 3.28 -34.07
N GLY A 432 19.94 2.50 -35.02
CA GLY A 432 20.56 2.26 -36.33
C GLY A 432 21.78 1.32 -36.30
N LYS A 433 22.07 0.66 -35.17
CA LYS A 433 23.25 -0.21 -35.00
C LYS A 433 22.89 -1.65 -35.35
N ILE A 434 23.36 -2.10 -36.52
CA ILE A 434 23.37 -3.51 -36.91
C ILE A 434 24.80 -4.02 -36.68
N LEU A 435 24.97 -4.96 -35.74
CA LEU A 435 26.26 -5.48 -35.30
C LEU A 435 26.40 -6.97 -35.64
N ASN A 436 27.62 -7.39 -35.97
CA ASN A 436 27.96 -8.78 -36.30
C ASN A 436 27.74 -9.72 -35.09
N GLN A 437 27.51 -11.02 -35.34
CA GLN A 437 27.18 -11.96 -34.27
C GLN A 437 28.29 -12.09 -33.22
N SER A 438 29.59 -12.09 -33.58
CA SER A 438 30.66 -12.17 -32.57
C SER A 438 30.62 -11.01 -31.58
N VAL A 439 30.25 -9.79 -32.01
CA VAL A 439 30.11 -8.63 -31.10
C VAL A 439 28.98 -8.85 -30.08
N TRP A 440 27.99 -9.68 -30.39
CA TRP A 440 26.95 -10.11 -29.45
C TRP A 440 27.41 -11.28 -28.57
N ASP A 441 28.25 -12.17 -29.08
CA ASP A 441 28.84 -13.28 -28.32
C ASP A 441 29.86 -12.75 -27.29
N ASP A 442 30.76 -11.86 -27.72
CA ASP A 442 31.70 -11.11 -26.89
C ASP A 442 30.96 -10.34 -25.78
N PHE A 443 29.84 -9.68 -26.12
CA PHE A 443 28.99 -8.98 -25.15
C PHE A 443 28.28 -9.91 -24.15
N ASN A 444 27.85 -11.10 -24.57
CA ASN A 444 27.29 -12.14 -23.69
C ASN A 444 28.36 -12.68 -22.71
N LEU A 445 29.62 -12.74 -23.13
CA LEU A 445 30.76 -13.14 -22.30
C LEU A 445 31.18 -12.03 -21.34
N GLU A 446 31.62 -10.87 -21.87
CA GLU A 446 32.10 -9.69 -21.14
C GLU A 446 31.13 -9.26 -20.03
N CYS A 447 29.92 -8.85 -20.41
CA CYS A 447 29.01 -8.16 -19.50
C CYS A 447 28.30 -9.11 -18.51
N PHE A 448 28.25 -10.42 -18.78
CA PHE A 448 27.37 -11.35 -18.06
C PHE A 448 28.02 -12.66 -17.69
N THR A 449 28.43 -13.49 -18.66
CA THR A 449 28.81 -14.88 -18.38
C THR A 449 30.14 -14.95 -17.63
N CYS A 450 31.17 -14.24 -18.11
CA CYS A 450 32.48 -14.17 -17.46
C CYS A 450 32.41 -13.42 -16.12
N ALA A 451 31.70 -12.29 -16.09
CA ALA A 451 31.46 -11.53 -14.85
C ALA A 451 30.80 -12.40 -13.75
N THR A 452 29.78 -13.18 -14.12
CA THR A 452 29.07 -14.09 -13.20
C THR A 452 29.93 -15.29 -12.80
N ALA A 453 30.77 -15.81 -13.69
CA ALA A 453 31.72 -16.87 -13.35
C ALA A 453 32.80 -16.39 -12.35
N LEU A 454 33.35 -15.19 -12.59
CA LEU A 454 34.36 -14.56 -11.74
C LEU A 454 33.80 -14.26 -10.36
N GLU A 455 32.65 -13.59 -10.27
CA GLU A 455 32.01 -13.27 -8.98
C GLU A 455 31.68 -14.53 -8.18
N ALA A 456 31.17 -15.59 -8.84
CA ALA A 456 30.91 -16.86 -8.18
C ALA A 456 32.18 -17.53 -7.63
N ALA A 457 33.27 -17.52 -8.41
CA ALA A 457 34.55 -18.07 -7.99
C ALA A 457 35.17 -17.27 -6.83
N GLN A 458 35.11 -15.95 -6.91
CA GLN A 458 35.57 -15.04 -5.86
C GLN A 458 34.82 -15.26 -4.55
N ARG A 459 33.49 -15.38 -4.57
CA ARG A 459 32.68 -15.68 -3.37
C ARG A 459 33.07 -17.02 -2.75
N VAL A 460 33.24 -18.09 -3.56
CA VAL A 460 33.65 -19.42 -3.08
C VAL A 460 35.06 -19.39 -2.49
N ALA A 461 36.04 -18.77 -3.14
CA ALA A 461 37.39 -18.57 -2.59
C ALA A 461 37.37 -17.78 -1.27
N SER A 462 36.43 -16.83 -1.14
CA SER A 462 36.17 -16.07 0.08
C SER A 462 35.39 -16.85 1.16
N GLY A 463 35.12 -18.15 0.98
CA GLY A 463 34.39 -18.98 1.94
C GLY A 463 32.88 -18.70 2.04
N VAL A 464 32.28 -18.06 1.02
CA VAL A 464 30.86 -17.73 1.00
C VAL A 464 30.05 -18.87 0.36
N PRO A 465 29.00 -19.41 1.01
CA PRO A 465 28.08 -20.36 0.39
C PRO A 465 27.44 -19.75 -0.85
N THR A 466 27.74 -20.32 -2.02
CA THR A 466 27.45 -19.74 -3.34
C THR A 466 26.72 -20.72 -4.24
N TRP A 467 25.75 -20.27 -5.04
CA TRP A 467 25.07 -21.08 -6.07
C TRP A 467 25.01 -20.30 -7.39
N ARG A 468 25.50 -20.90 -8.48
CA ARG A 468 25.54 -20.26 -9.81
C ARG A 468 24.65 -21.00 -10.82
N TYR A 469 23.82 -20.26 -11.55
CA TYR A 469 22.99 -20.80 -12.64
C TYR A 469 23.20 -20.11 -13.99
N VAL A 470 22.86 -20.81 -15.07
CA VAL A 470 22.61 -20.22 -16.39
C VAL A 470 21.20 -20.59 -16.84
N HIS A 471 20.42 -19.63 -17.35
CA HIS A 471 19.06 -19.86 -17.84
C HIS A 471 19.01 -19.97 -19.36
N HIS A 472 18.47 -21.09 -19.84
CA HIS A 472 18.39 -21.48 -21.26
C HIS A 472 16.95 -21.55 -21.78
N GLY A 473 15.96 -21.06 -21.03
CA GLY A 473 14.56 -21.17 -21.38
C GLY A 473 14.17 -20.28 -22.56
N ASP A 474 13.79 -20.91 -23.67
CA ASP A 474 13.31 -20.25 -24.90
C ASP A 474 11.87 -20.70 -25.18
N TRP A 475 10.92 -20.08 -24.48
CA TRP A 475 9.50 -20.44 -24.56
C TRP A 475 8.75 -19.53 -25.54
N ASP A 476 7.92 -20.11 -26.40
CA ASP A 476 7.22 -19.38 -27.47
C ASP A 476 6.40 -18.19 -26.97
N ASN A 477 5.78 -18.29 -25.78
CA ASN A 477 4.99 -17.21 -25.19
C ASN A 477 5.84 -16.03 -24.66
N THR A 478 7.12 -16.26 -24.32
CA THR A 478 8.04 -15.21 -23.86
C THR A 478 8.95 -14.70 -24.98
N ARG A 479 9.11 -15.43 -26.09
CA ARG A 479 10.06 -15.09 -27.15
C ARG A 479 9.74 -13.72 -27.79
N LEU A 480 10.78 -12.89 -27.99
CA LEU A 480 10.68 -11.54 -28.59
C LEU A 480 10.66 -11.58 -30.12
N TYR A 481 11.49 -12.42 -30.72
CA TYR A 481 11.65 -12.71 -32.15
C TYR A 481 12.31 -14.09 -32.28
N PRO A 482 12.23 -14.81 -33.42
CA PRO A 482 12.61 -16.23 -33.52
C PRO A 482 13.97 -16.64 -32.93
N THR A 483 14.95 -15.75 -32.89
CA THR A 483 16.31 -15.99 -32.36
C THR A 483 16.63 -15.23 -31.07
N SER A 484 15.63 -14.70 -30.35
CA SER A 484 15.88 -13.99 -29.09
C SER A 484 16.36 -14.93 -27.97
N GLY A 485 15.94 -16.19 -27.99
CA GLY A 485 16.34 -17.20 -27.01
C GLY A 485 16.03 -16.77 -25.56
N ALA A 486 16.86 -17.25 -24.63
CA ALA A 486 16.86 -16.79 -23.26
C ALA A 486 17.48 -15.37 -23.15
N TYR A 487 16.66 -14.33 -23.36
CA TYR A 487 17.09 -12.94 -23.40
C TYR A 487 17.20 -12.29 -22.00
N HIS A 488 17.84 -11.11 -21.94
CA HIS A 488 18.08 -10.38 -20.69
C HIS A 488 16.80 -10.17 -19.86
N GLY A 489 16.73 -10.83 -18.70
CA GLY A 489 15.62 -10.72 -17.75
C GLY A 489 14.42 -11.62 -18.03
N VAL A 490 14.48 -12.52 -19.03
CA VAL A 490 13.38 -13.48 -19.28
C VAL A 490 13.16 -14.42 -18.09
N ASP A 491 14.20 -14.74 -17.33
CA ASP A 491 14.13 -15.58 -16.14
C ASP A 491 13.25 -14.99 -15.02
N LEU A 492 13.01 -13.67 -15.01
CA LEU A 492 12.01 -13.05 -14.13
C LEU A 492 10.59 -13.60 -14.36
N HIS A 493 10.24 -14.01 -15.59
CA HIS A 493 8.97 -14.69 -15.85
C HIS A 493 8.87 -16.04 -15.13
N MET A 494 10.00 -16.73 -14.94
CA MET A 494 10.09 -18.02 -14.24
C MET A 494 10.14 -17.86 -12.72
N ILE A 495 10.60 -16.71 -12.23
CA ILE A 495 10.69 -16.37 -10.80
C ILE A 495 9.36 -15.80 -10.30
N PHE A 496 8.82 -14.78 -10.97
CA PHE A 496 7.56 -14.14 -10.58
C PHE A 496 6.32 -14.87 -11.11
N GLY A 497 6.46 -15.65 -12.18
CA GLY A 497 5.40 -16.52 -12.71
C GLY A 497 4.36 -15.86 -13.61
N ALA A 498 4.61 -14.62 -14.04
CA ALA A 498 3.65 -13.76 -14.75
C ALA A 498 3.76 -13.77 -16.29
N SER A 499 4.39 -14.81 -16.87
CA SER A 499 4.60 -14.97 -18.33
C SER A 499 3.32 -14.74 -19.15
N ALA A 500 2.20 -15.33 -18.72
CA ALA A 500 0.91 -15.26 -19.40
C ALA A 500 0.21 -13.90 -19.24
N ASP A 501 0.33 -13.25 -18.08
CA ASP A 501 -0.20 -11.90 -17.83
C ASP A 501 0.49 -10.85 -18.74
N VAL A 502 1.79 -11.03 -19.01
CA VAL A 502 2.58 -10.11 -19.85
C VAL A 502 2.37 -10.36 -21.34
N SER A 503 2.47 -11.61 -21.78
CA SER A 503 2.35 -11.97 -23.21
C SER A 503 0.90 -12.00 -23.71
N GLY A 504 -0.04 -12.34 -22.83
CA GLY A 504 -1.39 -12.76 -23.19
C GLY A 504 -1.45 -14.15 -23.85
N LEU A 505 -0.41 -14.97 -23.69
CA LEU A 505 -0.31 -16.33 -24.24
C LEU A 505 -0.08 -17.35 -23.09
N PRO A 506 -0.73 -18.52 -23.12
CA PRO A 506 -0.62 -19.51 -22.06
C PRO A 506 0.78 -20.11 -21.96
N GLU A 507 1.13 -20.64 -20.79
CA GLU A 507 2.34 -21.44 -20.62
C GLU A 507 2.18 -22.85 -21.18
N VAL A 508 3.26 -23.41 -21.71
CA VAL A 508 3.33 -24.85 -22.03
C VAL A 508 3.61 -25.66 -20.75
N PRO A 509 3.15 -26.92 -20.61
CA PRO A 509 3.30 -27.69 -19.37
C PRO A 509 4.75 -27.87 -18.90
N ALA A 510 5.71 -27.88 -19.82
CA ALA A 510 7.14 -27.87 -19.50
C ALA A 510 7.57 -26.56 -18.81
N GLN A 511 7.13 -25.42 -19.33
CA GLN A 511 7.40 -24.09 -18.75
C GLN A 511 6.82 -23.95 -17.35
N THR A 512 5.54 -24.34 -17.15
CA THR A 512 4.90 -24.28 -15.83
C THR A 512 5.63 -25.14 -14.80
N LYS A 513 6.16 -26.30 -15.21
CA LYS A 513 6.96 -27.18 -14.36
C LYS A 513 8.38 -26.63 -14.09
N ALA A 514 9.00 -26.00 -15.09
CA ALA A 514 10.28 -25.31 -14.93
C ALA A 514 10.15 -24.12 -13.96
N LYS A 515 9.09 -23.32 -14.11
CA LYS A 515 8.68 -22.25 -13.20
C LYS A 515 8.56 -22.77 -11.78
N GLY A 516 7.73 -23.79 -11.53
CA GLY A 516 7.55 -24.35 -10.19
C GLY A 516 8.86 -24.79 -9.53
N ASN A 517 9.79 -25.38 -10.28
CA ASN A 517 11.12 -25.74 -9.78
C ASN A 517 11.98 -24.51 -9.42
N ILE A 518 11.91 -23.42 -10.20
CA ILE A 518 12.64 -22.18 -9.97
C ILE A 518 12.05 -21.40 -8.79
N GLN A 519 10.72 -21.24 -8.73
CA GLN A 519 10.03 -20.59 -7.62
C GLN A 519 10.33 -21.28 -6.28
N LYS A 520 10.26 -22.61 -6.26
CA LYS A 520 10.67 -23.44 -5.12
C LYS A 520 12.13 -23.24 -4.72
N ALA A 521 13.05 -23.06 -5.67
CA ALA A 521 14.45 -22.79 -5.36
C ALA A 521 14.63 -21.43 -4.68
N TYR A 522 14.02 -20.38 -5.22
CA TYR A 522 14.04 -19.02 -4.63
C TYR A 522 13.42 -19.00 -3.22
N ALA A 523 12.27 -19.65 -3.03
CA ALA A 523 11.63 -19.75 -1.72
C ALA A 523 12.41 -20.63 -0.74
N ALA A 524 13.07 -21.69 -1.22
CA ALA A 524 13.94 -22.52 -0.40
C ALA A 524 15.16 -21.75 0.10
N PHE A 525 15.83 -20.99 -0.79
CA PHE A 525 16.94 -20.09 -0.43
C PHE A 525 16.48 -19.05 0.59
N ALA A 526 15.41 -18.30 0.34
CA ALA A 526 14.91 -17.30 1.30
C ALA A 526 14.50 -17.89 2.67
N ALA A 527 14.10 -19.18 2.72
CA ALA A 527 13.72 -19.83 3.97
C ALA A 527 14.89 -20.31 4.84
N ASP A 528 16.03 -20.59 4.20
CA ASP A 528 17.29 -21.11 4.75
C ASP A 528 18.39 -20.85 3.71
N PRO A 529 19.06 -19.68 3.71
CA PRO A 529 20.00 -19.32 2.65
C PRO A 529 21.26 -20.20 2.62
N VAL A 530 21.59 -20.88 3.72
CA VAL A 530 22.78 -21.74 3.85
C VAL A 530 22.52 -23.14 3.29
N HIS A 531 21.32 -23.71 3.51
CA HIS A 531 21.05 -25.10 3.14
C HIS A 531 19.78 -25.33 2.34
N GLY A 532 18.91 -24.34 2.18
CA GLY A 532 17.60 -24.50 1.56
C GLY A 532 17.69 -25.01 0.12
N LEU A 533 18.59 -24.44 -0.68
CA LEU A 533 18.86 -24.89 -2.04
C LEU A 533 19.30 -26.36 -2.07
N THR A 534 20.33 -26.72 -1.31
CA THR A 534 20.86 -28.09 -1.27
C THR A 534 19.86 -29.11 -0.72
N LYS A 535 19.19 -28.80 0.41
CA LYS A 535 18.31 -29.73 1.14
C LYS A 535 16.86 -29.79 0.63
N LYS A 536 16.34 -28.76 -0.06
CA LYS A 536 14.93 -28.69 -0.51
C LYS A 536 14.77 -28.56 -2.04
N ALA A 537 15.66 -27.86 -2.72
CA ALA A 537 15.66 -27.74 -4.18
C ALA A 537 16.55 -28.81 -4.86
N GLY A 538 17.50 -29.39 -4.12
CA GLY A 538 18.48 -30.33 -4.65
C GLY A 538 19.58 -29.66 -5.48
N TRP A 539 19.77 -28.35 -5.33
CA TRP A 539 20.74 -27.55 -6.06
C TRP A 539 22.10 -27.61 -5.35
N PRO A 540 23.17 -28.09 -6.01
CA PRO A 540 24.50 -28.17 -5.40
C PRO A 540 25.07 -26.77 -5.18
N ALA A 541 25.82 -26.57 -4.09
CA ALA A 541 26.65 -25.39 -3.93
C ALA A 541 27.74 -25.37 -5.01
N TYR A 542 28.09 -24.17 -5.48
CA TYR A 542 29.02 -23.97 -6.58
C TYR A 542 30.45 -24.35 -6.17
N ASP A 543 31.06 -25.22 -6.96
CA ASP A 543 32.46 -25.61 -6.94
C ASP A 543 32.90 -25.72 -8.40
N PRO A 544 33.77 -24.80 -8.89
CA PRO A 544 34.14 -24.75 -10.30
C PRO A 544 34.86 -26.02 -10.79
N LYS A 545 35.42 -26.84 -9.87
CA LYS A 545 36.11 -28.09 -10.20
C LYS A 545 35.14 -29.28 -10.40
N LYS A 546 33.86 -29.13 -10.02
CA LYS A 546 32.83 -30.19 -10.01
C LYS A 546 31.64 -29.87 -10.92
N ASN A 547 30.77 -30.85 -11.14
CA ASN A 547 29.50 -30.67 -11.86
C ASN A 547 28.47 -29.94 -10.97
N THR A 548 28.59 -28.62 -10.85
CA THR A 548 27.78 -27.78 -9.94
C THR A 548 27.18 -26.53 -10.57
N LEU A 549 27.54 -26.19 -11.81
CA LEU A 549 26.88 -25.12 -12.56
C LEU A 549 25.46 -25.60 -12.92
N ILE A 550 24.46 -24.76 -12.63
CA ILE A 550 23.05 -25.14 -12.69
C ILE A 550 22.43 -24.66 -14.02
N GLU A 551 22.28 -25.59 -14.96
CA GLU A 551 21.68 -25.33 -16.26
C GLU A 551 20.14 -25.38 -16.14
N LEU A 552 19.50 -24.22 -16.07
CA LEU A 552 18.05 -24.09 -15.93
C LEU A 552 17.36 -24.06 -17.29
N SER A 553 16.36 -24.94 -17.49
CA SER A 553 15.58 -25.01 -18.74
C SER A 553 16.41 -25.33 -19.99
N LEU A 554 17.55 -26.01 -19.85
CA LEU A 554 18.38 -26.46 -20.98
C LEU A 554 17.55 -27.32 -21.96
N ASN A 555 17.51 -26.93 -23.23
CA ASN A 555 16.63 -27.51 -24.26
C ASN A 555 15.15 -27.55 -23.83
N ASN A 556 14.68 -26.51 -23.12
CA ASN A 556 13.35 -26.41 -22.51
C ASN A 556 12.98 -27.57 -21.56
N ASN A 557 13.97 -28.27 -21.00
CA ASN A 557 13.75 -29.34 -20.02
C ASN A 557 13.42 -28.74 -18.63
N PRO A 558 12.28 -29.08 -18.01
CA PRO A 558 11.91 -28.54 -16.70
C PRO A 558 12.78 -29.01 -15.53
N LYS A 559 13.62 -30.05 -15.71
CA LYS A 559 14.61 -30.45 -14.68
C LYS A 559 15.91 -29.65 -14.89
N PRO A 560 16.54 -29.14 -13.81
CA PRO A 560 17.89 -28.60 -13.91
C PRO A 560 18.87 -29.71 -14.34
N VAL A 561 19.88 -29.34 -15.12
CA VAL A 561 21.03 -30.19 -15.45
C VAL A 561 22.27 -29.59 -14.76
N TYR A 562 23.23 -30.42 -14.37
CA TYR A 562 24.43 -29.97 -13.65
C TYR A 562 25.69 -30.20 -14.49
N SER A 563 26.44 -29.13 -14.75
CA SER A 563 27.63 -29.10 -15.61
C SER A 563 28.88 -28.64 -14.85
N LYS A 564 30.07 -28.87 -15.42
CA LYS A 564 31.30 -28.22 -14.94
C LYS A 564 31.29 -26.76 -15.37
N ALA A 565 31.90 -25.88 -14.56
CA ALA A 565 32.12 -24.49 -14.94
C ALA A 565 32.74 -24.37 -16.34
N SER A 566 33.81 -25.12 -16.66
CA SER A 566 34.47 -25.05 -17.98
C SER A 566 33.63 -25.40 -19.22
N LYS A 567 32.37 -25.82 -19.07
CA LYS A 567 31.44 -25.95 -20.21
C LYS A 567 30.77 -24.65 -20.65
N ASP A 568 30.92 -23.56 -19.88
CA ASP A 568 30.41 -22.23 -20.24
C ASP A 568 31.41 -21.37 -21.06
N GLY A 569 32.61 -21.89 -21.31
CA GLY A 569 33.71 -21.19 -22.01
C GLY A 569 34.66 -20.39 -21.11
N VAL A 570 34.43 -20.31 -19.80
CA VAL A 570 35.19 -19.45 -18.86
C VAL A 570 36.13 -20.23 -17.94
N GLY A 571 35.87 -21.52 -17.72
CA GLY A 571 36.52 -22.30 -16.64
C GLY A 571 38.03 -22.51 -16.72
N ASP A 572 38.70 -22.17 -17.82
CA ASP A 572 40.17 -22.24 -17.94
C ASP A 572 40.86 -20.95 -17.42
N TYR A 573 40.12 -19.86 -17.18
CA TYR A 573 40.65 -18.58 -16.68
C TYR A 573 40.71 -18.46 -15.16
N VAL A 574 40.11 -19.38 -14.41
CA VAL A 574 40.04 -19.33 -12.94
C VAL A 574 41.02 -20.35 -12.35
N GLY A 575 42.23 -19.87 -12.05
CA GLY A 575 43.34 -20.69 -11.55
C GLY A 575 43.01 -21.49 -10.29
N THR A 576 43.62 -22.68 -10.19
CA THR A 576 43.42 -23.58 -9.05
C THR A 576 44.50 -23.39 -7.98
N ASP A 577 44.06 -23.15 -6.73
CA ASP A 577 44.73 -23.27 -5.40
C ASP A 577 44.44 -22.01 -4.57
N GLY A 578 44.10 -21.99 -3.28
CA GLY A 578 43.78 -22.95 -2.19
C GLY A 578 43.33 -22.10 -0.96
N GLY A 579 42.93 -22.55 0.24
CA GLY A 579 42.67 -23.85 0.87
C GLY A 579 42.55 -23.67 2.41
N VAL A 580 41.86 -24.58 3.13
CA VAL A 580 41.67 -24.60 4.63
C VAL A 580 40.71 -23.51 5.19
N GLY A 581 39.86 -23.72 6.22
CA GLY A 581 39.52 -24.89 7.06
C GLY A 581 38.32 -24.62 8.00
N ASP A 582 37.88 -25.61 8.79
CA ASP A 582 36.47 -25.72 9.27
C ASP A 582 36.12 -25.27 10.72
N ASN A 583 34.80 -25.14 10.94
CA ASN A 583 34.00 -25.24 12.19
C ASN A 583 33.81 -24.03 13.14
N VAL A 584 32.55 -23.76 13.51
CA VAL A 584 31.99 -23.63 14.90
C VAL A 584 30.49 -23.20 14.88
N GLU A 585 29.69 -23.70 15.82
CA GLU A 585 28.27 -23.31 16.12
C GLU A 585 28.14 -22.95 17.63
N ASP A 586 27.04 -22.47 18.24
CA ASP A 586 25.60 -22.54 17.93
C ASP A 586 24.78 -21.41 18.66
N ASN A 587 23.47 -21.33 18.36
CA ASN A 587 22.30 -20.74 19.06
C ASN A 587 22.50 -19.82 20.32
N VAL A 588 21.94 -18.59 20.43
CA VAL A 588 20.54 -18.09 20.35
C VAL A 588 19.71 -18.18 21.67
N GLY A 589 19.10 -17.07 22.12
CA GLY A 589 18.07 -17.12 23.19
C GLY A 589 17.38 -15.83 23.70
N LYS A 590 16.10 -15.62 23.29
CA LYS A 590 14.94 -14.98 23.99
C LYS A 590 15.00 -13.45 24.32
N THR A 591 14.05 -12.51 24.05
CA THR A 591 12.55 -12.37 23.93
C THR A 591 11.89 -11.68 25.15
N ILE A 592 11.00 -10.66 24.98
CA ILE A 592 9.66 -10.43 25.67
C ILE A 592 9.08 -8.96 25.61
N ASN A 593 7.78 -8.80 25.22
CA ASN A 593 6.81 -7.67 25.43
C ASN A 593 7.04 -6.28 24.77
N ARG A 594 6.06 -5.36 24.58
CA ARG A 594 4.67 -5.15 25.13
C ARG A 594 3.68 -4.47 24.11
N TRP A 595 2.39 -4.32 24.45
CA TRP A 595 1.26 -3.82 23.60
C TRP A 595 0.67 -2.43 24.00
N GLY A 596 -0.14 -1.78 23.13
CA GLY A 596 -1.02 -0.64 23.52
C GLY A 596 -2.10 -0.10 22.54
N VAL A 597 -3.39 -0.37 22.88
CA VAL A 597 -4.62 0.51 22.88
C VAL A 597 -5.16 1.28 21.63
N VAL A 598 -6.50 1.43 21.55
CA VAL A 598 -7.34 2.12 20.53
C VAL A 598 -8.28 3.15 21.22
N PRO A 599 -8.64 4.31 20.61
CA PRO A 599 -9.34 5.40 21.33
C PRO A 599 -10.85 5.19 21.61
N PRO A 600 -11.44 5.87 22.62
CA PRO A 600 -12.66 5.35 23.29
C PRO A 600 -14.02 5.82 22.72
N VAL A 601 -14.07 6.98 22.06
CA VAL A 601 -15.33 7.74 21.86
C VAL A 601 -16.35 7.03 20.96
N SER A 602 -15.90 6.26 19.97
CA SER A 602 -16.80 5.55 19.04
C SER A 602 -17.48 4.34 19.69
N LEU A 603 -16.77 3.61 20.56
CA LEU A 603 -17.32 2.43 21.26
C LEU A 603 -18.39 2.85 22.27
N ALA A 604 -18.14 3.95 23.01
CA ALA A 604 -19.06 4.49 24.00
C ALA A 604 -20.46 4.84 23.43
N ARG A 605 -20.56 5.18 22.15
CA ARG A 605 -21.83 5.54 21.49
C ARG A 605 -22.71 4.33 21.20
N ILE A 606 -22.12 3.24 20.73
CA ILE A 606 -22.85 2.00 20.44
C ILE A 606 -23.39 1.43 21.77
N SER A 607 -22.54 1.33 22.79
CA SER A 607 -22.97 0.89 24.13
C SER A 607 -24.04 1.80 24.78
N ALA A 608 -23.99 3.11 24.54
CA ALA A 608 -25.02 4.03 25.04
C ALA A 608 -26.35 3.89 24.29
N TYR A 609 -26.31 3.67 22.98
CA TYR A 609 -27.51 3.37 22.19
C TYR A 609 -28.15 2.06 22.65
N ASP A 610 -27.37 0.99 22.76
CA ASP A 610 -27.85 -0.33 23.18
C ASP A 610 -28.44 -0.28 24.60
N ALA A 611 -27.83 0.48 25.51
CA ALA A 611 -28.38 0.72 26.85
C ALA A 611 -29.71 1.51 26.81
N LYS A 612 -29.83 2.54 25.97
CA LYS A 612 -31.07 3.31 25.81
C LYS A 612 -32.20 2.46 25.22
N ASP A 613 -31.92 1.62 24.22
CA ASP A 613 -32.92 0.72 23.65
C ASP A 613 -33.26 -0.45 24.60
N PHE A 614 -32.30 -0.97 25.36
CA PHE A 614 -32.57 -1.96 26.41
C PHE A 614 -33.50 -1.41 27.49
N THR A 615 -33.17 -0.25 28.08
CA THR A 615 -33.98 0.35 29.17
C THR A 615 -35.43 0.64 28.76
N ILE A 616 -35.69 1.15 27.56
CA ILE A 616 -37.07 1.39 27.11
C ILE A 616 -37.84 0.09 26.80
N ASN A 617 -37.18 -0.95 26.26
CA ASN A 617 -37.83 -2.24 26.05
C ASN A 617 -38.19 -2.93 27.38
N ILE A 618 -37.34 -2.84 28.40
CA ILE A 618 -37.66 -3.33 29.75
C ILE A 618 -38.81 -2.53 30.38
N ALA A 619 -38.89 -1.21 30.16
CA ALA A 619 -40.04 -0.42 30.59
C ALA A 619 -41.35 -0.91 29.94
N VAL A 620 -41.36 -1.09 28.61
CA VAL A 620 -42.53 -1.58 27.85
C VAL A 620 -42.96 -2.99 28.30
N LEU A 621 -42.00 -3.87 28.60
CA LEU A 621 -42.28 -5.20 29.17
C LEU A 621 -42.96 -5.18 30.54
N ASN A 622 -42.82 -4.10 31.30
CA ASN A 622 -43.53 -3.86 32.56
C ASN A 622 -44.80 -3.01 32.36
N GLY A 623 -45.32 -2.93 31.12
CA GLY A 623 -46.57 -2.24 30.81
C GLY A 623 -46.44 -0.76 30.44
N TYR A 624 -45.23 -0.21 30.31
CA TYR A 624 -45.06 1.16 29.82
C TYR A 624 -45.66 1.31 28.41
N GLY A 625 -46.61 2.23 28.24
CA GLY A 625 -47.42 2.33 27.02
C GLY A 625 -48.77 1.61 27.07
N MET A 626 -49.19 1.09 28.23
CA MET A 626 -50.59 0.80 28.52
C MET A 626 -51.23 2.00 29.27
N HIS A 627 -52.56 2.08 29.27
CA HIS A 627 -53.31 3.04 30.09
C HIS A 627 -52.97 2.86 31.58
N VAL A 628 -52.76 3.94 32.33
CA VAL A 628 -52.36 3.88 33.76
C VAL A 628 -53.33 3.02 34.60
N LYS A 629 -54.62 3.03 34.26
CA LYS A 629 -55.67 2.26 34.95
C LYS A 629 -55.61 0.74 34.74
N ALA A 630 -54.82 0.26 33.79
CA ALA A 630 -54.72 -1.15 33.42
C ALA A 630 -53.46 -1.84 34.00
N LEU A 631 -52.73 -1.17 34.89
CA LEU A 631 -51.46 -1.63 35.46
C LEU A 631 -51.57 -1.75 36.99
N SER A 632 -50.90 -2.76 37.56
CA SER A 632 -50.67 -2.80 39.00
C SER A 632 -49.69 -1.70 39.45
N HIS A 633 -49.71 -1.36 40.74
CA HIS A 633 -48.82 -0.34 41.31
C HIS A 633 -47.33 -0.71 41.18
N GLU A 634 -47.02 -2.01 41.22
CA GLU A 634 -45.66 -2.55 41.08
C GLU A 634 -45.18 -2.52 39.62
N GLU A 635 -46.01 -2.97 38.66
CA GLU A 635 -45.75 -2.84 37.21
C GLU A 635 -45.51 -1.37 36.85
N LEU A 636 -46.40 -0.46 37.28
CA LEU A 636 -46.30 0.98 37.01
C LEU A 636 -45.02 1.62 37.57
N THR A 637 -44.67 1.32 38.83
CA THR A 637 -43.46 1.86 39.48
C THR A 637 -42.19 1.36 38.76
N THR A 638 -42.18 0.08 38.37
CA THR A 638 -41.06 -0.54 37.63
C THR A 638 -40.92 0.05 36.23
N ALA A 639 -42.03 0.20 35.51
CA ALA A 639 -42.09 0.83 34.20
C ALA A 639 -41.54 2.27 34.22
N LEU A 640 -41.95 3.09 35.21
CA LEU A 640 -41.48 4.46 35.36
C LEU A 640 -39.99 4.55 35.75
N GLY A 641 -39.47 3.61 36.54
CA GLY A 641 -38.06 3.54 36.91
C GLY A 641 -37.13 3.22 35.73
N TRP A 642 -37.51 2.26 34.88
CA TRP A 642 -36.75 1.96 33.65
C TRP A 642 -36.86 3.08 32.60
N PHE A 643 -38.03 3.70 32.48
CA PHE A 643 -38.22 4.88 31.65
C PHE A 643 -37.33 6.06 32.09
N TYR A 644 -37.22 6.32 33.40
CA TYR A 644 -36.32 7.34 33.96
C TYR A 644 -34.86 7.12 33.52
N GLY A 645 -34.34 5.90 33.61
CA GLY A 645 -33.01 5.55 33.11
C GLY A 645 -32.85 5.85 31.61
N SER A 646 -33.85 5.48 30.80
CA SER A 646 -33.83 5.75 29.35
C SER A 646 -33.77 7.25 29.01
N GLN A 647 -34.39 8.12 29.82
CA GLN A 647 -34.33 9.58 29.62
C GLN A 647 -32.91 10.14 29.80
N ILE A 648 -32.15 9.63 30.76
CA ILE A 648 -30.78 10.09 31.07
C ILE A 648 -29.86 9.71 29.91
N ILE A 649 -29.89 8.43 29.48
CA ILE A 649 -29.03 7.92 28.41
C ILE A 649 -29.35 8.63 27.08
N TYR A 650 -30.62 8.93 26.81
CA TYR A 650 -31.04 9.70 25.63
C TYR A 650 -30.39 11.08 25.54
N LYS A 651 -30.32 11.84 26.64
CA LYS A 651 -29.72 13.19 26.64
C LYS A 651 -28.21 13.15 26.38
N VAL A 652 -27.52 12.16 26.94
CA VAL A 652 -26.09 11.90 26.69
C VAL A 652 -25.86 11.48 25.22
N LEU A 653 -26.72 10.61 24.67
CA LEU A 653 -26.63 10.12 23.29
C LEU A 653 -26.76 11.25 22.26
N LEU A 654 -27.73 12.16 22.42
CA LEU A 654 -27.88 13.32 21.53
C LEU A 654 -26.64 14.23 21.57
N GLY A 655 -26.13 14.57 22.76
CA GLY A 655 -24.92 15.38 22.91
C GLY A 655 -23.69 14.76 22.26
N ALA A 656 -23.50 13.45 22.46
CA ALA A 656 -22.41 12.69 21.86
C ALA A 656 -22.48 12.62 20.32
N THR A 657 -23.70 12.60 19.76
CA THR A 657 -23.96 12.63 18.30
C THR A 657 -23.69 14.01 17.70
N LYS A 658 -24.22 15.08 18.28
CA LYS A 658 -23.95 16.47 17.85
C LYS A 658 -22.46 16.82 17.90
N SER A 659 -21.77 16.41 18.97
CA SER A 659 -20.31 16.55 19.08
C SER A 659 -19.55 15.74 18.02
N SER A 660 -20.12 14.63 17.51
CA SER A 660 -19.54 13.89 16.38
C SER A 660 -19.54 14.70 15.09
N LEU A 661 -20.66 15.37 14.79
CA LEU A 661 -20.83 16.15 13.57
C LEU A 661 -19.83 17.32 13.54
N LEU A 662 -19.66 18.02 14.67
CA LEU A 662 -18.72 19.14 14.79
C LEU A 662 -17.26 18.69 14.67
N LEU A 663 -16.85 17.60 15.34
CA LEU A 663 -15.52 17.01 15.17
C LEU A 663 -15.27 16.53 13.74
N PHE A 664 -16.30 16.02 13.06
CA PHE A 664 -16.24 15.62 11.66
C PHE A 664 -16.10 16.82 10.71
N TYR A 665 -16.83 17.91 10.96
CA TYR A 665 -16.71 19.14 10.17
C TYR A 665 -15.32 19.76 10.29
N MET A 666 -14.73 19.78 11.48
CA MET A 666 -13.35 20.23 11.70
C MET A 666 -12.30 19.36 10.99
N ARG A 667 -12.62 18.09 10.70
CA ARG A 667 -11.78 17.16 9.93
C ARG A 667 -11.88 17.38 8.41
N ILE A 668 -13.02 17.87 7.90
CA ILE A 668 -13.16 18.27 6.49
C ILE A 668 -12.57 19.66 6.25
N PHE A 669 -12.94 20.64 7.07
CA PHE A 669 -12.68 22.06 6.80
C PHE A 669 -11.56 22.59 7.70
N VAL A 670 -10.38 22.80 7.11
CA VAL A 670 -9.14 23.23 7.82
C VAL A 670 -9.06 24.76 8.01
N GLY A 671 -10.15 25.49 7.75
CA GLY A 671 -10.19 26.95 7.87
C GLY A 671 -10.20 27.40 9.34
N LYS A 672 -9.16 28.14 9.78
CA LYS A 672 -8.99 28.57 11.18
C LYS A 672 -10.24 29.24 11.79
N ARG A 673 -10.93 30.11 11.04
CA ARG A 673 -12.19 30.76 11.49
C ARG A 673 -13.32 29.74 11.67
N PHE A 674 -13.50 28.85 10.70
CA PHE A 674 -14.51 27.79 10.75
C PHE A 674 -14.27 26.80 11.90
N GLN A 675 -13.02 26.39 12.13
CA GLN A 675 -12.66 25.52 13.25
C GLN A 675 -12.91 26.18 14.62
N MET A 676 -12.67 27.49 14.74
CA MET A 676 -13.01 28.26 15.94
C MET A 676 -14.52 28.30 16.19
N MET A 677 -15.33 28.50 15.14
CA MET A 677 -16.79 28.44 15.23
C MET A 677 -17.30 27.03 15.61
N CYS A 678 -16.67 25.97 15.09
CA CYS A 678 -16.99 24.59 15.46
C CYS A 678 -16.65 24.30 16.93
N TRP A 679 -15.49 24.74 17.42
CA TRP A 679 -15.14 24.62 18.85
C TRP A 679 -16.14 25.36 19.75
N ALA A 680 -16.52 26.59 19.41
CA ALA A 680 -17.51 27.35 20.17
C ALA A 680 -18.88 26.65 20.20
N CYS A 681 -19.35 26.16 19.06
CA CYS A 681 -20.58 25.37 18.98
C CYS A 681 -20.49 24.07 19.80
N MET A 682 -19.34 23.39 19.77
CA MET A 682 -19.12 22.15 20.52
C MET A 682 -19.13 22.38 22.03
N ALA A 683 -18.54 23.48 22.51
CA ALA A 683 -18.61 23.88 23.91
C ALA A 683 -20.06 24.12 24.37
N VAL A 684 -20.87 24.81 23.58
CA VAL A 684 -22.31 25.03 23.86
C VAL A 684 -23.08 23.69 23.90
N VAL A 685 -22.86 22.82 22.91
CA VAL A 685 -23.49 21.49 22.85
C VAL A 685 -23.13 20.64 24.07
N ILE A 686 -21.85 20.60 24.46
CA ILE A 686 -21.40 19.81 25.62
C ILE A 686 -21.96 20.40 26.92
N ALA A 687 -21.88 21.72 27.13
CA ALA A 687 -22.40 22.38 28.32
C ALA A 687 -23.91 22.14 28.48
N TRP A 688 -24.69 22.28 27.41
CA TRP A 688 -26.13 22.00 27.44
C TRP A 688 -26.43 20.52 27.72
N SER A 689 -25.71 19.61 27.07
CA SER A 689 -25.92 18.16 27.25
C SER A 689 -25.60 17.70 28.66
N VAL A 690 -24.52 18.22 29.26
CA VAL A 690 -24.17 17.95 30.66
C VAL A 690 -25.22 18.55 31.61
N GLY A 691 -25.49 19.86 31.50
CA GLY A 691 -26.43 20.55 32.40
C GLY A 691 -27.85 19.96 32.39
N SER A 692 -28.38 19.66 31.21
CA SER A 692 -29.70 19.01 31.07
C SER A 692 -29.72 17.55 31.53
N THR A 693 -28.59 16.83 31.48
CA THR A 693 -28.48 15.49 32.07
C THR A 693 -28.49 15.57 33.60
N PHE A 694 -27.71 16.47 34.21
CA PHE A 694 -27.73 16.71 35.66
C PHE A 694 -29.11 17.16 36.16
N ALA A 695 -29.77 18.08 35.46
CA ALA A 695 -31.14 18.50 35.79
C ALA A 695 -32.18 17.37 35.67
N THR A 696 -31.94 16.36 34.83
CA THR A 696 -32.79 15.15 34.78
C THR A 696 -32.53 14.23 35.97
N ILE A 697 -31.27 14.05 36.37
CA ILE A 697 -30.87 13.20 37.51
C ILE A 697 -31.44 13.73 38.84
N PHE A 698 -31.57 15.05 38.97
CA PHE A 698 -32.07 15.72 40.18
C PHE A 698 -33.44 16.38 40.01
N GLN A 699 -34.28 15.88 39.09
CA GLN A 699 -35.60 16.45 38.78
C GLN A 699 -36.65 16.33 39.91
N CYS A 700 -36.39 15.50 40.93
CA CYS A 700 -37.21 15.36 42.12
C CYS A 700 -36.35 15.23 43.38
N ILE A 701 -36.84 15.72 44.51
CA ILE A 701 -36.28 15.52 45.85
C ILE A 701 -37.40 14.92 46.74
N PRO A 702 -37.25 13.67 47.22
CA PRO A 702 -36.21 12.69 46.85
C PRO A 702 -36.36 12.22 45.39
N VAL A 703 -35.26 11.80 44.76
CA VAL A 703 -35.22 11.40 43.33
C VAL A 703 -36.20 10.26 43.02
N ALA A 704 -36.40 9.34 43.98
CA ALA A 704 -37.33 8.22 43.85
C ALA A 704 -38.78 8.65 43.57
N ALA A 705 -39.19 9.84 44.01
CA ALA A 705 -40.54 10.37 43.78
C ALA A 705 -40.86 10.63 42.29
N PHE A 706 -39.88 10.51 41.38
CA PHE A 706 -40.16 10.49 39.95
C PHE A 706 -40.93 9.22 39.52
N TRP A 707 -40.55 8.04 40.02
CA TRP A 707 -41.15 6.75 39.64
C TRP A 707 -42.09 6.17 40.71
N ASP A 708 -41.77 6.33 41.99
CA ASP A 708 -42.65 6.01 43.11
C ASP A 708 -43.61 7.18 43.37
N LYS A 709 -44.92 6.92 43.34
CA LYS A 709 -45.97 7.92 43.60
C LYS A 709 -46.69 7.73 44.94
N SER A 710 -46.19 6.85 45.80
CA SER A 710 -46.67 6.71 47.19
C SER A 710 -46.07 7.77 48.14
N ILE A 711 -44.93 8.35 47.76
CA ILE A 711 -44.20 9.38 48.53
C ILE A 711 -45.02 10.67 48.60
N LYS A 712 -45.31 11.13 49.83
CA LYS A 712 -46.03 12.39 50.11
C LYS A 712 -45.11 13.60 50.02
N ASP A 713 -45.68 14.73 49.61
CA ASP A 713 -45.06 16.06 49.48
C ASP A 713 -43.69 16.14 48.75
N PRO A 714 -43.49 15.45 47.60
CA PRO A 714 -42.22 15.51 46.87
C PRO A 714 -42.05 16.85 46.14
N LYS A 715 -40.85 17.43 46.21
CA LYS A 715 -40.49 18.62 45.43
C LYS A 715 -39.86 18.19 44.11
N CYS A 716 -40.65 18.25 43.03
CA CYS A 716 -40.18 18.01 41.66
C CYS A 716 -40.18 19.30 40.82
N THR A 717 -39.32 19.35 39.81
CA THR A 717 -39.34 20.41 38.79
C THR A 717 -40.54 20.21 37.84
N ASP A 718 -41.01 21.29 37.19
CA ASP A 718 -42.00 21.16 36.11
C ASP A 718 -41.38 20.42 34.93
N THR A 719 -41.79 19.15 34.77
CA THR A 719 -41.29 18.28 33.72
C THR A 719 -41.74 18.71 32.34
N ASP A 720 -42.94 19.28 32.19
CA ASP A 720 -43.44 19.69 30.88
C ASP A 720 -42.66 20.92 30.37
N ALA A 721 -42.47 21.92 31.24
CA ALA A 721 -41.65 23.09 30.93
C ALA A 721 -40.19 22.70 30.63
N PHE A 722 -39.61 21.79 31.41
CA PHE A 722 -38.25 21.30 31.19
C PHE A 722 -38.10 20.52 29.87
N TRP A 723 -39.07 19.68 29.50
CA TRP A 723 -39.06 18.96 28.22
C TRP A 723 -39.24 19.89 27.01
N VAL A 724 -40.04 20.95 27.12
CA VAL A 724 -40.17 21.98 26.07
C VAL A 724 -38.86 22.76 25.91
N ALA A 725 -38.25 23.24 27.00
CA ALA A 725 -36.96 23.92 26.95
C ALA A 725 -35.85 23.03 26.34
N TYR A 726 -35.84 21.74 26.71
CA TYR A 726 -34.93 20.76 26.12
C TYR A 726 -35.18 20.52 24.62
N ALA A 727 -36.43 20.51 24.16
CA ALA A 727 -36.73 20.39 22.75
C ALA A 727 -36.23 21.61 21.95
N VAL A 728 -36.54 22.83 22.41
CA VAL A 728 -36.18 24.09 21.73
C VAL A 728 -34.67 24.26 21.57
N ILE A 729 -33.89 24.08 22.64
CA ILE A 729 -32.43 24.29 22.58
C ILE A 729 -31.72 23.21 21.74
N ASN A 730 -32.27 22.00 21.67
CA ASN A 730 -31.77 20.99 20.73
C ASN A 730 -32.03 21.40 19.27
N ILE A 731 -33.25 21.82 18.92
CA ILE A 731 -33.58 22.29 17.55
C ILE A 731 -32.67 23.46 17.14
N ILE A 732 -32.47 24.45 18.03
CA ILE A 732 -31.58 25.59 17.76
C ILE A 732 -30.15 25.12 17.49
N THR A 733 -29.62 24.20 18.29
CA THR A 733 -28.26 23.67 18.07
C THR A 733 -28.14 22.83 16.79
N ASP A 734 -29.18 22.11 16.37
CA ASP A 734 -29.17 21.37 15.09
C ASP A 734 -29.18 22.31 13.88
N PHE A 735 -29.96 23.39 13.91
CA PHE A 735 -29.91 24.42 12.86
C PHE A 735 -28.55 25.13 12.78
N ILE A 736 -27.93 25.45 13.93
CA ILE A 736 -26.59 26.04 13.96
C ILE A 736 -25.57 25.09 13.31
N ILE A 737 -25.59 23.79 13.67
CA ILE A 737 -24.73 22.76 13.07
C ILE A 737 -24.98 22.67 11.56
N LEU A 738 -26.24 22.59 11.12
CA LEU A 738 -26.61 22.46 9.71
C LEU A 738 -26.12 23.64 8.84
N LEU A 739 -26.19 24.87 9.38
CA LEU A 739 -25.85 26.09 8.62
C LEU A 739 -24.35 26.33 8.52
N LEU A 740 -23.54 25.92 9.52
CA LEU A 740 -22.09 26.13 9.57
C LEU A 740 -21.35 25.80 8.24
N PRO A 741 -21.40 24.56 7.69
CA PRO A 741 -20.59 24.19 6.54
C PRO A 741 -21.04 24.85 5.22
N ILE A 742 -22.27 25.34 5.13
CA ILE A 742 -22.85 25.86 3.88
C ILE A 742 -22.07 27.08 3.36
N TRP A 743 -21.58 27.94 4.26
CA TRP A 743 -20.83 29.14 3.88
C TRP A 743 -19.46 28.84 3.26
N GLU A 744 -18.74 27.83 3.77
CA GLU A 744 -17.44 27.43 3.21
C GLU A 744 -17.60 26.62 1.91
N ILE A 745 -18.62 25.75 1.81
CA ILE A 745 -18.92 25.01 0.57
C ILE A 745 -19.25 25.95 -0.59
N ARG A 746 -19.88 27.11 -0.32
CA ARG A 746 -20.15 28.11 -1.36
C ARG A 746 -18.86 28.65 -2.00
N LYS A 747 -17.78 28.84 -1.23
CA LYS A 747 -16.47 29.33 -1.72
C LYS A 747 -15.67 28.29 -2.50
N LEU A 748 -15.90 27.00 -2.26
CA LEU A 748 -15.17 25.93 -2.96
C LEU A 748 -15.47 25.93 -4.46
N GLN A 749 -14.43 26.07 -5.29
CA GLN A 749 -14.52 25.95 -6.75
C GLN A 749 -14.54 24.48 -7.18
N LEU A 750 -15.68 23.82 -6.94
CA LEU A 750 -15.95 22.44 -7.39
C LEU A 750 -16.86 22.45 -8.64
N PRO A 751 -16.70 21.48 -9.57
CA PRO A 751 -17.65 21.26 -10.65
C PRO A 751 -19.08 21.12 -10.13
N LEU A 752 -20.05 21.71 -10.84
CA LEU A 752 -21.41 21.89 -10.33
C LEU A 752 -22.07 20.59 -9.84
N ALA A 753 -21.89 19.46 -10.56
CA ALA A 753 -22.39 18.15 -10.13
C ALA A 753 -21.78 17.67 -8.80
N GLN A 754 -20.47 17.85 -8.60
CA GLN A 754 -19.80 17.49 -7.33
C GLN A 754 -20.20 18.44 -6.19
N LYS A 755 -20.46 19.71 -6.50
CA LYS A 755 -20.94 20.73 -5.55
C LYS A 755 -22.37 20.46 -5.12
N ILE A 756 -23.26 20.09 -6.05
CA ILE A 756 -24.63 19.63 -5.78
C ILE A 756 -24.62 18.33 -4.96
N SER A 757 -23.81 17.33 -5.34
CA SER A 757 -23.67 16.09 -4.57
C SER A 757 -23.22 16.34 -3.13
N LEU A 758 -22.22 17.22 -2.94
CA LEU A 758 -21.75 17.61 -1.60
C LEU A 758 -22.85 18.34 -0.82
N MET A 759 -23.52 19.33 -1.44
CA MET A 759 -24.62 20.06 -0.80
C MET A 759 -25.81 19.16 -0.45
N GLY A 760 -26.12 18.13 -1.26
CA GLY A 760 -27.16 17.15 -0.97
C GLY A 760 -26.86 16.29 0.27
N ILE A 761 -25.60 15.91 0.46
CA ILE A 761 -25.14 15.18 1.67
C ILE A 761 -25.35 16.04 2.93
N PHE A 762 -25.07 17.34 2.88
CA PHE A 762 -25.35 18.25 4.00
C PHE A 762 -26.85 18.57 4.14
N ALA A 763 -27.60 18.69 3.05
CA ALA A 763 -29.05 18.95 3.06
C ALA A 763 -29.84 17.80 3.72
N LEU A 764 -29.35 16.56 3.65
CA LEU A 764 -29.95 15.44 4.39
C LEU A 764 -29.86 15.63 5.93
N GLY A 765 -28.92 16.42 6.44
CA GLY A 765 -28.91 16.88 7.83
C GLY A 765 -30.15 17.70 8.21
N GLY A 766 -30.79 18.36 7.23
CA GLY A 766 -32.09 19.03 7.41
C GLY A 766 -33.23 18.07 7.73
N PHE A 767 -33.15 16.80 7.33
CA PHE A 767 -34.13 15.79 7.70
C PHE A 767 -34.06 15.44 9.19
N VAL A 768 -32.87 15.47 9.81
CA VAL A 768 -32.73 15.37 11.28
C VAL A 768 -33.52 16.49 11.95
N CYS A 769 -33.29 17.74 11.53
CA CYS A 769 -33.98 18.92 12.05
C CYS A 769 -35.51 18.81 11.91
N ALA A 770 -35.99 18.26 10.78
CA ALA A 770 -37.42 17.99 10.58
C ALA A 770 -37.96 16.96 11.59
N THR A 771 -37.24 15.86 11.87
CA THR A 771 -37.66 14.89 12.90
C THR A 771 -37.70 15.49 14.30
N SER A 772 -36.77 16.40 14.64
CA SER A 772 -36.76 17.15 15.91
C SER A 772 -37.99 18.06 16.06
N ILE A 773 -38.42 18.73 14.98
CA ILE A 773 -39.62 19.56 14.93
C ILE A 773 -40.88 18.68 15.08
N ILE A 774 -40.97 17.58 14.34
CA ILE A 774 -42.11 16.64 14.42
C ILE A 774 -42.24 16.05 15.83
N ARG A 775 -41.12 15.67 16.47
CA ARG A 775 -41.13 15.27 17.90
C ARG A 775 -41.73 16.35 18.79
N THR A 776 -41.44 17.63 18.53
CA THR A 776 -41.91 18.73 19.38
C THR A 776 -43.43 18.91 19.30
N ASN A 777 -44.05 18.64 18.15
CA ASN A 777 -45.51 18.54 18.05
C ASN A 777 -46.06 17.35 18.86
N ALA A 778 -45.40 16.19 18.84
CA ALA A 778 -45.75 15.05 19.69
C ALA A 778 -45.49 15.31 21.20
N VAL A 779 -44.56 16.20 21.55
CA VAL A 779 -44.41 16.71 22.93
C VAL A 779 -45.64 17.53 23.31
N ALA A 780 -45.97 18.56 22.53
CA ALA A 780 -47.08 19.48 22.79
C ALA A 780 -48.45 18.76 22.90
N ALA A 781 -48.76 17.84 21.98
CA ALA A 781 -50.00 17.07 21.99
C ALA A 781 -50.18 16.19 23.25
N SER A 782 -49.06 15.71 23.83
CA SER A 782 -49.06 14.95 25.08
C SER A 782 -49.14 15.85 26.32
N VAL A 783 -48.55 17.06 26.32
CA VAL A 783 -48.71 18.05 27.41
C VAL A 783 -50.17 18.49 27.55
N ALA A 784 -50.92 18.55 26.45
CA ALA A 784 -52.35 18.91 26.46
C ALA A 784 -53.25 17.86 27.14
N ASN A 785 -52.85 16.58 27.19
CA ASN A 785 -53.70 15.46 27.59
C ASN A 785 -53.25 14.80 28.90
N LYS A 786 -53.18 15.59 29.98
CA LYS A 786 -52.59 15.21 31.28
C LYS A 786 -53.26 14.06 32.06
N LYS A 787 -54.31 13.42 31.55
CA LYS A 787 -55.06 12.34 32.24
C LYS A 787 -54.46 10.94 32.09
N ASP A 788 -53.57 10.71 31.12
CA ASP A 788 -52.88 9.41 30.96
C ASP A 788 -51.45 9.61 30.45
N SER A 789 -50.49 9.54 31.37
CA SER A 789 -49.08 9.88 31.12
C SER A 789 -48.25 8.74 30.55
N THR A 790 -48.69 7.48 30.67
CA THR A 790 -48.03 6.32 30.05
C THR A 790 -48.53 6.12 28.61
N TRP A 791 -49.82 6.30 28.36
CA TRP A 791 -50.40 6.16 27.02
C TRP A 791 -49.98 7.28 26.05
N THR A 792 -50.13 8.55 26.46
CA THR A 792 -49.86 9.70 25.57
C THR A 792 -48.39 9.88 25.22
N PHE A 793 -47.48 9.18 25.91
CA PHE A 793 -46.04 9.28 25.69
C PHE A 793 -45.54 8.41 24.52
N ILE A 794 -46.28 7.39 24.06
CA ILE A 794 -45.79 6.45 23.04
C ILE A 794 -45.34 7.17 21.75
N PRO A 795 -46.15 8.06 21.11
CA PRO A 795 -45.72 8.75 19.89
C PRO A 795 -44.49 9.64 20.12
N ARG A 796 -44.41 10.28 21.30
CA ARG A 796 -43.26 11.08 21.73
C ARG A 796 -41.99 10.23 21.83
N SER A 797 -42.09 8.99 22.33
CA SER A 797 -40.97 8.02 22.41
C SER A 797 -40.59 7.39 21.07
N THR A 798 -41.54 7.23 20.14
CA THR A 798 -41.23 6.80 18.77
C THR A 798 -40.36 7.85 18.08
N TRP A 799 -40.73 9.14 18.16
CA TRP A 799 -39.97 10.20 17.51
C TRP A 799 -38.59 10.46 18.13
N THR A 800 -38.37 10.24 19.44
CA THR A 800 -37.01 10.26 20.03
C THR A 800 -36.13 9.12 19.51
N LEU A 801 -36.70 7.95 19.23
CA LEU A 801 -35.98 6.84 18.61
C LEU A 801 -35.61 7.16 17.15
N VAL A 802 -36.55 7.70 16.36
CA VAL A 802 -36.30 8.09 14.96
C VAL A 802 -35.21 9.16 14.87
N GLU A 803 -35.31 10.25 15.63
CA GLU A 803 -34.33 11.35 15.67
C GLU A 803 -32.92 10.84 15.98
N ALA A 804 -32.77 9.95 16.98
CA ALA A 804 -31.48 9.38 17.35
C ALA A 804 -30.88 8.49 16.24
N ASN A 805 -31.68 7.64 15.59
CA ASN A 805 -31.22 6.76 14.51
C ASN A 805 -30.84 7.55 13.25
N VAL A 806 -31.70 8.49 12.83
CA VAL A 806 -31.46 9.35 11.66
C VAL A 806 -30.23 10.24 11.89
N GLY A 807 -30.06 10.81 13.09
CA GLY A 807 -28.87 11.58 13.47
C GLY A 807 -27.56 10.80 13.35
N ILE A 808 -27.55 9.52 13.76
CA ILE A 808 -26.39 8.62 13.60
C ILE A 808 -26.14 8.33 12.10
N ILE A 809 -27.18 8.01 11.33
CA ILE A 809 -27.07 7.74 9.88
C ILE A 809 -26.50 8.97 9.13
N CYS A 810 -27.02 10.17 9.41
CA CYS A 810 -26.52 11.41 8.82
C CYS A 810 -25.09 11.75 9.25
N ALA A 811 -24.62 11.33 10.43
CA ALA A 811 -23.23 11.48 10.85
C ALA A 811 -22.26 10.52 10.12
N CYS A 812 -22.75 9.36 9.63
CA CYS A 812 -21.94 8.38 8.91
C CYS A 812 -21.97 8.54 7.39
N LEU A 813 -23.08 9.00 6.81
CA LEU A 813 -23.27 9.13 5.36
C LEU A 813 -22.19 9.90 4.59
N PRO A 814 -21.64 11.04 5.08
CA PRO A 814 -20.55 11.75 4.40
C PRO A 814 -19.29 10.90 4.15
N MET A 815 -19.01 9.92 5.01
CA MET A 815 -17.90 8.98 4.84
C MET A 815 -18.19 7.88 3.80
N MET A 816 -19.46 7.68 3.42
CA MET A 816 -19.89 6.63 2.49
C MET A 816 -19.93 7.08 1.02
N ARG A 817 -19.51 8.31 0.70
CA ARG A 817 -19.49 8.83 -0.69
C ARG A 817 -18.72 7.92 -1.67
N GLY A 818 -17.62 7.30 -1.22
CA GLY A 818 -16.87 6.34 -2.05
C GLY A 818 -17.69 5.09 -2.40
N LEU A 819 -18.38 4.51 -1.42
CA LEU A 819 -19.24 3.32 -1.59
C LEU A 819 -20.50 3.63 -2.40
N LEU A 820 -21.14 4.79 -2.20
CA LEU A 820 -22.32 5.20 -2.96
C LEU A 820 -22.01 5.38 -4.45
N ALA A 821 -20.81 5.87 -4.79
CA ALA A 821 -20.34 5.94 -6.18
C ALA A 821 -20.12 4.54 -6.79
N THR A 822 -19.73 3.54 -6.00
CA THR A 822 -19.64 2.14 -6.46
C THR A 822 -21.01 1.48 -6.64
N CYS A 823 -21.96 1.76 -5.73
CA CYS A 823 -23.24 1.05 -5.68
C CYS A 823 -24.36 1.67 -6.53
N MET A 824 -24.25 2.92 -6.99
CA MET A 824 -25.30 3.60 -7.77
C MET A 824 -24.80 4.21 -9.11
N PRO A 825 -24.21 3.41 -10.02
CA PRO A 825 -23.72 3.92 -11.32
C PRO A 825 -24.83 4.56 -12.19
N CYS A 826 -26.10 4.21 -11.97
CA CYS A 826 -27.23 4.78 -12.72
C CYS A 826 -27.47 6.29 -12.49
N LEU A 827 -26.93 6.88 -11.41
CA LEU A 827 -27.04 8.33 -11.16
C LEU A 827 -26.03 9.14 -11.98
N GLU A 828 -24.90 8.56 -12.39
CA GLU A 828 -24.03 9.14 -13.41
C GLU A 828 -24.45 8.68 -14.82
N ARG A 829 -25.65 9.11 -15.24
CA ARG A 829 -26.12 8.96 -16.63
C ARG A 829 -25.30 9.83 -17.58
N ARG A 830 -24.05 9.40 -17.87
CA ARG A 830 -23.25 9.92 -18.99
C ARG A 830 -24.10 9.86 -20.26
N LYS A 831 -24.57 11.01 -20.73
CA LYS A 831 -25.08 11.11 -22.11
C LYS A 831 -23.90 10.81 -23.03
N SER A 832 -24.01 9.71 -23.77
CA SER A 832 -23.18 9.50 -24.96
C SER A 832 -23.65 10.49 -26.03
N THR A 833 -22.96 11.62 -26.15
CA THR A 833 -23.07 12.55 -27.27
C THR A 833 -21.78 12.48 -28.06
N ASN A 834 -21.89 12.05 -29.32
CA ASN A 834 -20.76 11.67 -30.16
C ASN A 834 -20.13 12.90 -30.82
N GLU A 835 -19.59 13.81 -30.00
CA GLU A 835 -19.04 15.09 -30.45
C GLU A 835 -17.54 15.19 -30.16
N ARG A 836 -16.79 15.67 -31.16
CA ARG A 836 -15.33 15.86 -31.07
C ARG A 836 -15.03 17.05 -30.15
N PRO A 837 -14.17 16.91 -29.13
CA PRO A 837 -13.78 18.06 -28.31
C PRO A 837 -13.01 19.09 -29.15
N SER A 838 -13.64 20.23 -29.41
CA SER A 838 -12.96 21.42 -29.92
C SER A 838 -11.98 21.96 -28.88
N ARG A 839 -10.95 22.70 -29.32
CA ARG A 839 -10.04 23.40 -28.41
C ARG A 839 -10.84 24.43 -27.60
N TYR A 840 -10.98 24.20 -26.30
CA TYR A 840 -11.40 25.23 -25.35
C TYR A 840 -10.21 25.75 -24.56
N THR A 841 -9.56 26.76 -25.13
CA THR A 841 -8.72 27.70 -24.37
C THR A 841 -9.64 28.48 -23.43
N TYR A 842 -9.26 28.60 -22.15
CA TYR A 842 -9.87 29.57 -21.22
C TYR A 842 -8.79 30.52 -20.68
N PRO A 843 -9.15 31.76 -20.32
CA PRO A 843 -8.18 32.87 -20.31
C PRO A 843 -7.38 32.97 -19.01
N LEU A 844 -6.17 33.53 -19.12
CA LEU A 844 -5.52 34.19 -18.00
C LEU A 844 -6.20 35.54 -17.79
N ASP A 845 -7.09 35.63 -16.80
CA ASP A 845 -7.62 36.90 -16.32
C ASP A 845 -6.55 37.62 -15.48
N SER A 846 -6.39 38.93 -15.66
CA SER A 846 -5.23 39.67 -15.18
C SER A 846 -5.62 41.03 -14.59
N GLY A 847 -5.47 41.14 -13.27
CA GLY A 847 -5.40 42.43 -12.59
C GLY A 847 -4.25 42.43 -11.58
N SER A 848 -3.42 43.45 -11.38
CA SER A 848 -3.06 44.70 -12.09
C SER A 848 -2.66 45.69 -11.00
N HIS A 849 -1.41 46.16 -10.96
CA HIS A 849 -0.98 47.42 -10.33
C HIS A 849 0.46 47.70 -10.79
N THR A 850 0.65 48.57 -11.80
CA THR A 850 1.21 49.96 -11.68
C THR A 850 2.66 50.01 -11.20
N TRP A 851 3.63 50.65 -11.87
CA TRP A 851 3.64 51.94 -12.60
C TRP A 851 4.54 51.85 -13.88
N VAL A 852 4.22 52.45 -15.05
CA VAL A 852 4.44 53.87 -15.47
C VAL A 852 5.92 54.28 -15.34
N ARG A 853 6.65 54.77 -16.34
CA ARG A 853 6.38 55.22 -17.75
C ARG A 853 7.66 54.93 -18.59
N SER A 854 7.97 55.39 -19.82
CA SER A 854 7.40 56.27 -20.87
C SER A 854 8.23 56.10 -22.15
N ASP A 855 7.84 56.48 -23.37
CA ASP A 855 6.56 56.76 -24.06
C ASP A 855 6.91 56.74 -25.58
N GLY A 856 5.99 56.38 -26.49
CA GLY A 856 6.27 56.36 -27.94
C GLY A 856 5.03 56.07 -28.79
N VAL A 857 4.47 57.12 -29.39
CA VAL A 857 3.20 57.10 -30.13
C VAL A 857 3.45 57.01 -31.64
N VAL A 858 2.66 56.20 -32.37
CA VAL A 858 1.68 56.67 -33.39
C VAL A 858 0.73 55.52 -33.79
N MET A 859 -0.52 55.88 -34.13
CA MET A 859 -1.62 54.98 -34.54
C MET A 859 -1.43 54.47 -36.00
N SER A 860 -2.17 53.50 -36.57
CA SER A 860 -3.61 53.56 -36.84
C SER A 860 -4.20 52.22 -37.31
N SER A 861 -5.52 52.13 -37.32
CA SER A 861 -6.34 50.95 -37.65
C SER A 861 -6.68 50.82 -39.13
N ALA A 862 -6.95 49.60 -39.59
CA ALA A 862 -7.94 49.32 -40.64
C ALA A 862 -8.55 47.92 -40.48
N ARG A 863 -9.78 47.71 -40.99
CA ARG A 863 -10.40 46.39 -41.21
C ARG A 863 -10.33 46.06 -42.70
N GLY A 864 -10.17 44.79 -43.06
CA GLY A 864 -10.25 44.33 -44.45
C GLY A 864 -10.28 42.81 -44.56
N ALA A 865 -10.88 42.28 -45.62
CA ALA A 865 -10.97 40.85 -45.90
C ALA A 865 -10.76 40.60 -47.40
N GLY A 866 -10.20 39.43 -47.77
CA GLY A 866 -10.28 38.92 -49.14
C GLY A 866 -9.00 38.38 -49.77
N THR A 867 -8.99 37.06 -50.02
CA THR A 867 -8.52 36.38 -51.25
C THR A 867 -7.08 36.53 -51.81
N LYS A 868 -6.41 35.36 -51.84
CA LYS A 868 -5.62 34.76 -52.96
C LYS A 868 -4.23 35.31 -53.36
N LYS A 869 -3.29 34.35 -53.45
CA LYS A 869 -2.13 34.24 -54.39
C LYS A 869 -0.97 35.26 -54.20
N GLN A 870 0.30 34.94 -54.48
CA GLN A 870 1.01 33.66 -54.76
C GLN A 870 2.54 33.91 -54.65
N VAL A 871 3.38 32.88 -54.32
CA VAL A 871 4.84 32.79 -54.62
C VAL A 871 5.75 33.86 -53.95
N ASN A 872 6.91 33.58 -53.32
CA ASN A 872 7.66 32.37 -52.90
C ASN A 872 8.73 32.86 -51.86
N ASP A 873 9.70 32.13 -51.31
CA ASP A 873 10.13 30.71 -51.31
C ASP A 873 10.17 30.22 -49.82
N SER A 874 10.76 29.10 -49.35
CA SER A 874 11.46 27.93 -49.93
C SER A 874 11.17 26.69 -49.06
N GLU A 875 11.24 25.48 -49.63
CA GLU A 875 10.94 24.18 -48.97
C GLU A 875 12.14 23.21 -49.04
N GLU A 876 11.89 21.92 -48.73
CA GLU A 876 12.77 20.72 -48.60
C GLU A 876 13.18 20.41 -47.13
N GLU A 877 12.56 19.44 -46.44
CA GLU A 877 12.47 17.97 -46.67
C GLU A 877 13.85 17.28 -46.57
N ILE A 878 14.11 16.39 -45.59
CA ILE A 878 13.59 15.02 -45.41
C ILE A 878 13.91 14.12 -46.61
N PHE A 879 14.75 13.11 -46.43
CA PHE A 879 14.41 11.69 -46.69
C PHE A 879 15.50 10.73 -46.18
N ALA A 880 15.16 9.45 -46.10
CA ALA A 880 16.10 8.34 -45.94
C ALA A 880 16.10 7.49 -47.23
N MET A 881 17.23 6.82 -47.54
CA MET A 881 17.29 5.82 -48.61
C MET A 881 18.22 4.65 -48.29
N GLU A 882 17.94 3.53 -48.93
CA GLU A 882 18.72 2.29 -48.90
C GLU A 882 19.88 2.35 -49.91
N GLY A 883 20.88 1.46 -49.76
CA GLY A 883 21.88 1.23 -50.81
C GLY A 883 23.27 0.85 -50.30
N ARG A 884 23.66 -0.42 -50.52
CA ARG A 884 25.07 -0.88 -50.45
C ARG A 884 25.63 -0.99 -51.89
N PRO A 885 26.96 -1.05 -52.08
CA PRO A 885 28.02 -0.28 -51.42
C PRO A 885 29.04 0.28 -52.44
N LYS A 886 29.93 1.18 -52.03
CA LYS A 886 31.24 1.37 -52.69
C LYS A 886 32.27 1.98 -51.75
N PHE A 887 33.50 1.46 -51.80
CA PHE A 887 34.64 2.00 -51.06
C PHE A 887 35.15 3.29 -51.71
N ALA A 888 35.37 4.32 -50.91
CA ALA A 888 36.32 5.40 -51.17
C ALA A 888 36.95 5.81 -49.83
N LYS A 889 38.26 6.09 -49.83
CA LYS A 889 38.96 6.63 -48.66
C LYS A 889 38.67 8.12 -48.52
N GLN A 890 38.74 8.64 -47.30
CA GLN A 890 39.14 10.02 -47.05
C GLN A 890 39.93 10.09 -45.75
N ASP A 891 40.93 10.97 -45.73
CA ASP A 891 42.09 10.82 -44.85
C ASP A 891 41.91 11.47 -43.47
N GLY A 892 42.18 10.69 -42.41
CA GLY A 892 42.24 11.17 -41.04
C GLY A 892 43.68 11.50 -40.63
N ILE A 893 43.88 12.62 -39.92
CA ILE A 893 45.20 13.05 -39.45
C ILE A 893 45.75 12.03 -38.44
N VAL A 894 46.84 11.34 -38.82
CA VAL A 894 47.54 10.39 -37.94
C VAL A 894 48.37 11.16 -36.92
N LYS A 895 48.02 11.06 -35.63
CA LYS A 895 48.92 11.45 -34.54
C LYS A 895 49.74 10.24 -34.10
N GLN A 896 50.83 9.99 -34.81
CA GLN A 896 51.72 8.86 -34.54
C GLN A 896 52.39 9.03 -33.16
N THR A 897 52.32 7.98 -32.34
CA THR A 897 53.00 7.89 -31.04
C THR A 897 53.80 6.59 -31.06
N ASP A 898 55.10 6.69 -31.29
CA ASP A 898 55.96 5.50 -31.40
C ASP A 898 56.18 4.88 -30.01
N VAL A 899 55.54 3.73 -29.77
CA VAL A 899 55.77 2.90 -28.57
C VAL A 899 56.82 1.85 -28.92
N ARG A 900 58.02 1.99 -28.35
CA ARG A 900 59.12 1.05 -28.54
C ARG A 900 58.99 -0.10 -27.54
N MET A 901 58.46 -1.24 -27.99
CA MET A 901 58.46 -2.45 -27.18
C MET A 901 59.88 -3.07 -27.16
N GLU A 902 60.39 -3.34 -25.96
CA GLU A 902 61.56 -4.19 -25.76
C GLU A 902 61.09 -5.49 -25.09
N VAL A 903 61.46 -6.63 -25.67
CA VAL A 903 61.08 -7.96 -25.19
C VAL A 903 62.25 -8.52 -24.37
N ASP A 904 62.00 -9.00 -23.15
CA ASP A 904 63.04 -9.60 -22.33
C ASP A 904 63.47 -10.98 -22.86
N GLU A 905 64.63 -11.48 -22.42
CA GLU A 905 65.17 -12.79 -22.87
C GLU A 905 64.31 -14.00 -22.41
N ARG A 906 63.16 -13.76 -21.76
CA ARG A 906 62.15 -14.76 -21.38
C ARG A 906 60.80 -14.56 -22.06
N GLY A 907 60.71 -13.64 -23.02
CA GLY A 907 59.58 -13.52 -23.94
C GLY A 907 58.32 -12.89 -23.36
N GLN A 908 58.40 -12.18 -22.22
CA GLN A 908 57.27 -11.39 -21.74
C GLN A 908 57.29 -9.96 -22.31
N GLN A 909 56.13 -9.51 -22.79
CA GLN A 909 55.93 -8.14 -23.26
C GLN A 909 55.54 -7.21 -22.09
N ARG A 910 55.93 -5.94 -22.19
CA ARG A 910 55.54 -4.82 -21.32
C ARG A 910 55.29 -3.58 -22.17
#